data_AF-A0AAP0NXZ6-F1
#
_entry.id   AF-A0AAP0NXZ6-F1
#
_cell.length_a   1.000
_cell.length_b   1.000
_cell.length_c   1.000
_cell.angle_alpha   90.00
_cell.angle_beta   90.00
_cell.angle_gamma   90.00
#
_symmetry.space_group_name_H-M   'P 1'
#
loop_
_entity.id
_entity.type
_entity.pdbx_description
1 polymer ?
#
loop_
_entity_poly.entity_id
_entity_poly.type
_entity_poly.pdbx_seq_one_letter_code
_entity_poly.pdbx_strand_id
1 'polypeptide(L)'
;MAYGQTGTGKTYTVSRVGKDDPSERGIMVRALEDILANTSRAFDSVEVSYLQLYLESIQDLLAPEKNNILIVEDPKTGKVSLPGAAVVKLQDFDQCLQILQIGEANRHAANTKMNTESSRSHAILMVYVQKSLPGKNENEAFASTRDKKTEMPINNGGPTVLKSKLLLVDLAGSERIDKSGSEGCLLEEARSINLSLTSLGKCINAVAENSPHVPTRDSKLTRLLRDSFGGSARTSLIITISQSARNYAETATTILFGQRAMTMVNTVKLKEEFDYESLCRKLEQQVDYLTAETERQKKLREDDKEKMERKIKECQNSFIEAERSLAARSEFQKKENSRSQAEIKDLLNKLNLQKDHNAFMSDEVARLEMSLNQNKQNDLEKYSCQRMLADTTQMYEKKITELMAQLEDEQARFESVQEQLAKMKILLSNCQASSIQGQKDNGELRMKLQEMDMLHDKTVCELQSLIIKNEELTSEKIRDEKRIDELEMQLKELRHLHEETVREFHSLKTENEILFSEKIEDQKEIDGLKMKLEQISEWHENAIKKFQSIESENEDLLLEKEKLNEELCMMQQKASAEEKQRRYVEDECAKLKRRVLDSGDGFEDKVSYTKKNVSEVPSGFEYAMCLPKAHQPRETMSGQKDTISKILEEVGLQKIIAMLSSENLEVQIHAVKVVANLAAEDSNQECIIEEGGLQALLMLLESSRNATIHRVASGAIANLAMNEMNQILIVSKGGAKLLATIASKTDDPQTLRMVAGAIANLCGNQKLHAMLKEDGGVRALLGMARSGNNDVMSQVARGLANFAKCESRATIQGYRKGHSLLVEDGALSWLVANSVLPSTPTKRHIELALCHLAQNGDNAEDIISTGALKELFRISCESSREDVRSIAKKTIRSTPLFQAAIQTL
;
A
#
# COMPACT_ATOMS: atom_id res chain seq x y z
N MET A 1 -14.65 7.13 -42.15
CA MET A 1 -15.44 6.16 -42.94
C MET A 1 -16.07 6.89 -44.11
N ALA A 2 -16.22 6.27 -45.28
CA ALA A 2 -17.03 6.80 -46.38
C ALA A 2 -18.33 5.99 -46.56
N TYR A 3 -19.44 6.67 -46.80
CA TYR A 3 -20.78 6.11 -46.98
C TYR A 3 -21.50 6.76 -48.19
N GLY A 4 -22.47 6.07 -48.77
CA GLY A 4 -23.27 6.54 -49.91
C GLY A 4 -23.46 5.46 -50.98
N GLN A 5 -24.17 5.82 -52.05
CA GLN A 5 -24.49 4.93 -53.17
C GLN A 5 -23.22 4.42 -53.90
N THR A 6 -23.29 3.32 -54.63
CA THR A 6 -22.26 2.94 -55.60
C THR A 6 -22.05 4.04 -56.67
N GLY A 7 -20.79 4.22 -57.10
CA GLY A 7 -20.40 5.26 -58.06
C GLY A 7 -20.22 6.68 -57.51
N THR A 8 -20.55 6.97 -56.24
CA THR A 8 -20.43 8.33 -55.65
C THR A 8 -19.02 8.74 -55.23
N GLY A 9 -18.02 7.88 -55.38
CA GLY A 9 -16.62 8.20 -55.05
C GLY A 9 -16.13 7.80 -53.66
N LYS A 10 -16.79 6.86 -52.96
CA LYS A 10 -16.31 6.30 -51.66
C LYS A 10 -14.84 5.83 -51.72
N THR A 11 -14.58 4.85 -52.58
CA THR A 11 -13.25 4.25 -52.77
C THR A 11 -12.24 5.25 -53.36
N TYR A 12 -12.69 6.17 -54.22
CA TYR A 12 -11.87 7.28 -54.73
C TYR A 12 -11.35 8.16 -53.58
N THR A 13 -12.23 8.49 -52.63
CA THR A 13 -11.91 9.37 -51.49
C THR A 13 -11.02 8.66 -50.47
N VAL A 14 -11.28 7.38 -50.20
CA VAL A 14 -10.62 6.64 -49.11
C VAL A 14 -9.41 5.83 -49.57
N SER A 15 -9.58 4.92 -50.53
CA SER A 15 -8.61 3.85 -50.84
C SER A 15 -7.73 4.11 -52.07
N ARG A 16 -7.96 5.20 -52.83
CA ARG A 16 -7.20 5.48 -54.05
C ARG A 16 -5.71 5.62 -53.74
N VAL A 17 -4.87 4.73 -54.28
CA VAL A 17 -3.44 4.69 -53.92
C VAL A 17 -2.63 5.84 -54.53
N GLY A 18 -3.01 6.36 -55.70
CA GLY A 18 -2.35 7.53 -56.33
C GLY A 18 -0.85 7.31 -56.56
N LYS A 19 -0.50 6.45 -57.54
CA LYS A 19 0.89 6.05 -57.82
C LYS A 19 1.74 7.20 -58.35
N ASP A 20 1.29 7.83 -59.43
CA ASP A 20 2.14 8.70 -60.25
C ASP A 20 1.99 10.20 -59.89
N ASP A 21 0.85 10.58 -59.29
CA ASP A 21 0.58 11.94 -58.79
C ASP A 21 0.12 11.91 -57.31
N PRO A 22 0.88 12.54 -56.38
CA PRO A 22 0.46 12.73 -54.99
C PRO A 22 -0.85 13.49 -54.79
N SER A 23 -1.39 14.21 -55.79
CA SER A 23 -2.72 14.82 -55.73
C SER A 23 -3.85 13.77 -55.76
N GLU A 24 -3.63 12.64 -56.43
CA GLU A 24 -4.62 11.57 -56.59
C GLU A 24 -4.74 10.63 -55.39
N ARG A 25 -3.85 10.76 -54.40
CA ARG A 25 -3.85 9.94 -53.18
C ARG A 25 -5.13 10.17 -52.36
N GLY A 26 -5.80 9.08 -52.02
CA GLY A 26 -6.92 9.02 -51.08
C GLY A 26 -6.47 9.09 -49.62
N ILE A 27 -7.44 9.16 -48.71
CA ILE A 27 -7.20 9.37 -47.27
C ILE A 27 -6.33 8.26 -46.65
N MET A 28 -6.44 7.00 -47.07
CA MET A 28 -5.63 5.91 -46.52
C MET A 28 -4.12 6.15 -46.67
N VAL A 29 -3.68 6.59 -47.86
CA VAL A 29 -2.27 6.88 -48.12
C VAL A 29 -1.82 8.11 -47.33
N ARG A 30 -2.58 9.21 -47.43
CA ARG A 30 -2.24 10.48 -46.76
C ARG A 30 -2.17 10.37 -45.24
N ALA A 31 -3.06 9.57 -44.64
CA ALA A 31 -3.04 9.33 -43.20
C ALA A 31 -1.82 8.52 -42.76
N LEU A 32 -1.37 7.54 -43.54
CA LEU A 32 -0.13 6.79 -43.24
C LEU A 32 1.13 7.63 -43.51
N GLU A 33 1.11 8.48 -44.53
CA GLU A 33 2.18 9.46 -44.82
C GLU A 33 2.38 10.42 -43.63
N ASP A 34 1.30 11.01 -43.11
CA ASP A 34 1.30 11.90 -41.94
C ASP A 34 1.65 11.17 -40.63
N ILE A 35 1.11 9.96 -40.40
CA ILE A 35 1.46 9.15 -39.22
C ILE A 35 2.96 8.83 -39.21
N LEU A 36 3.53 8.36 -40.32
CA LEU A 36 4.95 8.01 -40.40
C LEU A 36 5.86 9.24 -40.27
N ALA A 37 5.42 10.42 -40.73
CA ALA A 37 6.17 11.68 -40.56
C ALA A 37 6.22 12.16 -39.09
N ASN A 38 5.17 11.89 -38.30
CA ASN A 38 5.04 12.35 -36.91
C ASN A 38 5.52 11.31 -35.84
N THR A 39 6.14 10.21 -36.28
CA THR A 39 6.44 9.03 -35.44
C THR A 39 7.94 8.74 -35.36
N SER A 40 8.47 8.49 -34.16
CA SER A 40 9.90 8.30 -33.94
C SER A 40 10.34 6.85 -34.14
N ARG A 41 11.09 6.58 -35.21
CA ARG A 41 11.60 5.24 -35.57
C ARG A 41 12.42 4.53 -34.46
N ALA A 42 12.91 5.25 -33.46
CA ALA A 42 13.70 4.70 -32.36
C ALA A 42 12.87 4.16 -31.19
N PHE A 43 11.64 4.64 -30.99
CA PHE A 43 10.85 4.40 -29.77
C PHE A 43 9.37 4.07 -30.00
N ASP A 44 8.84 4.40 -31.19
CA ASP A 44 7.44 4.22 -31.53
C ASP A 44 7.25 3.05 -32.53
N SER A 45 6.04 2.49 -32.62
CA SER A 45 5.69 1.53 -33.68
C SER A 45 4.41 1.93 -34.42
N VAL A 46 4.40 1.64 -35.73
CA VAL A 46 3.22 1.72 -36.60
C VAL A 46 3.01 0.35 -37.21
N GLU A 47 1.80 -0.18 -37.05
CA GLU A 47 1.42 -1.53 -37.48
C GLU A 47 0.08 -1.48 -38.20
N VAL A 48 -0.07 -2.27 -39.27
CA VAL A 48 -1.29 -2.26 -40.11
C VAL A 48 -1.86 -3.66 -40.31
N SER A 49 -3.18 -3.73 -40.38
CA SER A 49 -3.94 -4.91 -40.80
C SER A 49 -5.01 -4.45 -41.78
N TYR A 50 -5.16 -5.14 -42.92
CA TYR A 50 -6.11 -4.72 -43.96
C TYR A 50 -7.06 -5.87 -44.29
N LEU A 51 -8.36 -5.60 -44.21
CA LEU A 51 -9.41 -6.61 -44.19
C LEU A 51 -10.53 -6.27 -45.17
N GLN A 52 -11.18 -7.32 -45.68
CA GLN A 52 -12.41 -7.24 -46.45
C GLN A 52 -13.55 -7.92 -45.66
N LEU A 53 -14.71 -7.26 -45.60
CA LEU A 53 -15.95 -7.82 -45.05
C LEU A 53 -16.97 -7.99 -46.18
N TYR A 54 -17.36 -9.24 -46.45
CA TYR A 54 -18.32 -9.63 -47.49
C TYR A 54 -19.13 -10.84 -47.01
N LEU A 55 -20.46 -10.85 -47.23
CA LEU A 55 -21.40 -11.88 -46.72
C LEU A 55 -21.22 -12.22 -45.23
N GLU A 56 -20.96 -11.23 -44.38
CA GLU A 56 -20.63 -11.44 -42.96
C GLU A 56 -19.42 -12.39 -42.74
N SER A 57 -18.54 -12.54 -43.73
CA SER A 57 -17.22 -13.17 -43.64
C SER A 57 -16.11 -12.11 -43.65
N ILE A 58 -15.09 -12.31 -42.82
CA ILE A 58 -13.89 -11.46 -42.78
C ILE A 58 -12.75 -12.21 -43.47
N GLN A 59 -12.23 -11.63 -44.53
CA GLN A 59 -11.02 -12.06 -45.23
C GLN A 59 -9.88 -11.07 -44.96
N ASP A 60 -8.67 -11.58 -44.81
CA ASP A 60 -7.46 -10.76 -44.74
C ASP A 60 -6.94 -10.42 -46.15
N LEU A 61 -6.65 -9.14 -46.40
CA LEU A 61 -6.15 -8.65 -47.69
C LEU A 61 -4.61 -8.68 -47.78
N LEU A 62 -3.92 -8.87 -46.66
CA LEU A 62 -2.46 -9.03 -46.60
C LEU A 62 -2.06 -10.51 -46.52
N ALA A 63 -2.97 -11.37 -46.04
CA ALA A 63 -2.83 -12.82 -45.94
C ALA A 63 -4.06 -13.56 -46.51
N PRO A 64 -4.27 -13.59 -47.85
CA PRO A 64 -5.53 -14.01 -48.48
C PRO A 64 -5.98 -15.46 -48.23
N GLU A 65 -5.11 -16.31 -47.70
CA GLU A 65 -5.44 -17.65 -47.21
C GLU A 65 -6.32 -17.60 -45.93
N LYS A 66 -6.23 -16.51 -45.14
CA LYS A 66 -6.95 -16.33 -43.89
C LYS A 66 -8.35 -15.76 -44.15
N ASN A 67 -9.33 -16.65 -44.09
CA ASN A 67 -10.75 -16.38 -44.38
C ASN A 67 -11.62 -16.72 -43.16
N ASN A 68 -12.84 -16.16 -43.10
CA ASN A 68 -13.79 -16.34 -41.98
C ASN A 68 -13.23 -15.94 -40.59
N ILE A 69 -12.36 -14.94 -40.50
CA ILE A 69 -11.70 -14.55 -39.25
C ILE A 69 -12.75 -14.20 -38.16
N LEU A 70 -12.54 -14.77 -36.96
CA LEU A 70 -13.43 -14.60 -35.81
C LEU A 70 -13.17 -13.29 -35.08
N ILE A 71 -14.24 -12.58 -34.74
CA ILE A 71 -14.21 -11.40 -33.87
C ILE A 71 -14.26 -11.85 -32.41
N VAL A 72 -13.17 -11.61 -31.69
CA VAL A 72 -13.06 -11.85 -30.25
C VAL A 72 -13.28 -10.54 -29.50
N GLU A 73 -14.30 -10.51 -28.65
CA GLU A 73 -14.60 -9.42 -27.71
C GLU A 73 -14.07 -9.79 -26.33
N ASP A 74 -13.24 -8.93 -25.74
CA ASP A 74 -12.86 -9.03 -24.33
C ASP A 74 -14.11 -8.82 -23.44
N PRO A 75 -14.46 -9.77 -22.56
CA PRO A 75 -15.66 -9.67 -21.72
C PRO A 75 -15.51 -8.67 -20.57
N LYS A 76 -14.28 -8.33 -20.14
CA LYS A 76 -14.02 -7.31 -19.09
C LYS A 76 -13.93 -5.91 -19.67
N THR A 77 -13.21 -5.72 -20.79
CA THR A 77 -12.97 -4.37 -21.37
C THR A 77 -13.86 -4.00 -22.54
N GLY A 78 -14.57 -4.97 -23.14
CA GLY A 78 -15.34 -4.78 -24.37
C GLY A 78 -14.50 -4.60 -25.64
N LYS A 79 -13.17 -4.61 -25.52
CA LYS A 79 -12.21 -4.40 -26.63
C LYS A 79 -12.40 -5.44 -27.72
N VAL A 80 -12.49 -4.97 -28.96
CA VAL A 80 -12.69 -5.81 -30.14
C VAL A 80 -11.35 -6.17 -30.77
N SER A 81 -11.11 -7.47 -30.98
CA SER A 81 -9.85 -8.03 -31.47
C SER A 81 -10.07 -9.10 -32.55
N LEU A 82 -9.03 -9.30 -33.36
CA LEU A 82 -9.00 -10.21 -34.51
C LEU A 82 -7.70 -11.03 -34.47
N PRO A 83 -7.57 -12.02 -33.56
CA PRO A 83 -6.31 -12.75 -33.37
C PRO A 83 -5.88 -13.59 -34.59
N GLY A 84 -6.79 -13.84 -35.54
CA GLY A 84 -6.46 -14.50 -36.81
C GLY A 84 -5.99 -13.56 -37.93
N ALA A 85 -6.06 -12.24 -37.75
CA ALA A 85 -5.62 -11.28 -38.77
C ALA A 85 -4.09 -11.09 -38.76
N ALA A 86 -3.50 -10.90 -39.94
CA ALA A 86 -2.13 -10.45 -40.08
C ALA A 86 -1.99 -8.99 -39.61
N VAL A 87 -0.90 -8.73 -38.88
CA VAL A 87 -0.49 -7.40 -38.44
C VAL A 87 0.94 -7.20 -38.93
N VAL A 88 1.15 -6.18 -39.76
CA VAL A 88 2.43 -5.91 -40.44
C VAL A 88 3.00 -4.60 -39.92
N LYS A 89 4.22 -4.64 -39.36
CA LYS A 89 4.94 -3.46 -38.88
C LYS A 89 5.54 -2.68 -40.05
N LEU A 90 5.27 -1.38 -40.08
CA LEU A 90 5.79 -0.44 -41.08
C LEU A 90 7.15 0.12 -40.63
N GLN A 91 8.08 0.25 -41.58
CA GLN A 91 9.40 0.87 -41.40
C GLN A 91 9.52 2.20 -42.15
N ASP A 92 8.92 2.27 -43.35
CA ASP A 92 8.94 3.43 -44.24
C ASP A 92 7.63 3.56 -45.06
N PHE A 93 7.58 4.62 -45.87
CA PHE A 93 6.41 4.97 -46.67
C PHE A 93 6.27 4.14 -47.96
N ASP A 94 7.38 3.64 -48.53
CA ASP A 94 7.35 2.82 -49.74
C ASP A 94 6.79 1.42 -49.44
N GLN A 95 7.17 0.85 -48.28
CA GLN A 95 6.57 -0.37 -47.74
C GLN A 95 5.06 -0.19 -47.49
N CYS A 96 4.64 0.98 -46.98
CA CYS A 96 3.22 1.34 -46.83
C CYS A 96 2.49 1.35 -48.20
N LEU A 97 3.06 2.01 -49.21
CA LEU A 97 2.49 2.02 -50.57
C LEU A 97 2.42 0.62 -51.19
N GLN A 98 3.41 -0.24 -50.95
CA GLN A 98 3.39 -1.63 -51.40
C GLN A 98 2.29 -2.45 -50.71
N ILE A 99 2.14 -2.34 -49.39
CA ILE A 99 1.12 -3.04 -48.60
C ILE A 99 -0.30 -2.65 -49.05
N LEU A 100 -0.56 -1.37 -49.32
CA LEU A 100 -1.84 -0.92 -49.85
C LEU A 100 -2.11 -1.44 -51.27
N GLN A 101 -1.09 -1.49 -52.13
CA GLN A 101 -1.20 -2.06 -53.49
C GLN A 101 -1.49 -3.56 -53.46
N ILE A 102 -0.82 -4.31 -52.57
CA ILE A 102 -1.07 -5.74 -52.36
C ILE A 102 -2.51 -5.94 -51.87
N GLY A 103 -2.95 -5.15 -50.88
CA GLY A 103 -4.30 -5.25 -50.33
C GLY A 103 -5.40 -4.97 -51.34
N GLU A 104 -5.29 -3.91 -52.14
CA GLU A 104 -6.28 -3.60 -53.20
C GLU A 104 -6.21 -4.59 -54.38
N ALA A 105 -5.03 -5.11 -54.74
CA ALA A 105 -4.91 -6.17 -55.73
C ALA A 105 -5.57 -7.48 -55.26
N ASN A 106 -5.38 -7.85 -53.98
CA ASN A 106 -6.03 -9.00 -53.36
C ASN A 106 -7.55 -8.80 -53.23
N ARG A 107 -8.02 -7.59 -52.89
CA ARG A 107 -9.45 -7.21 -52.89
C ARG A 107 -10.06 -7.38 -54.28
N HIS A 108 -9.36 -6.93 -55.32
CA HIS A 108 -9.81 -7.08 -56.70
C HIS A 108 -9.86 -8.57 -57.11
N ALA A 109 -8.82 -9.34 -56.82
CA ALA A 109 -8.77 -10.78 -57.11
C ALA A 109 -9.84 -11.59 -56.35
N ALA A 110 -10.08 -11.26 -55.07
CA ALA A 110 -11.15 -11.86 -54.27
C ALA A 110 -12.54 -11.57 -54.87
N ASN A 111 -12.78 -10.31 -55.27
CA ASN A 111 -14.03 -9.92 -55.93
C ASN A 111 -14.24 -10.68 -57.25
N THR A 112 -13.23 -10.74 -58.12
CA THR A 112 -13.27 -11.52 -59.37
C THR A 112 -13.54 -13.00 -59.10
N LYS A 113 -12.89 -13.60 -58.09
CA LYS A 113 -13.08 -15.01 -57.71
C LYS A 113 -14.49 -15.30 -57.17
N MET A 114 -15.17 -14.31 -56.58
CA MET A 114 -16.51 -14.45 -56.01
C MET A 114 -17.64 -13.97 -56.96
N ASN A 115 -17.31 -13.49 -58.17
CA ASN A 115 -18.21 -12.81 -59.10
C ASN A 115 -18.89 -11.54 -58.51
N THR A 116 -18.19 -10.83 -57.63
CA THR A 116 -18.71 -9.63 -56.96
C THR A 116 -18.10 -8.36 -57.54
N GLU A 117 -18.82 -7.24 -57.39
CA GLU A 117 -18.28 -5.90 -57.65
C GLU A 117 -17.68 -5.33 -56.34
N SER A 118 -16.64 -4.48 -56.44
CA SER A 118 -16.01 -3.85 -55.26
C SER A 118 -16.97 -2.94 -54.47
N SER A 119 -18.08 -2.54 -55.07
CA SER A 119 -19.24 -1.90 -54.45
C SER A 119 -19.91 -2.73 -53.35
N ARG A 120 -19.74 -4.05 -53.36
CA ARG A 120 -20.50 -5.01 -52.55
C ARG A 120 -19.78 -5.49 -51.29
N SER A 121 -18.57 -5.01 -51.04
CA SER A 121 -17.76 -5.40 -49.88
C SER A 121 -17.16 -4.18 -49.19
N HIS A 122 -17.08 -4.23 -47.86
CA HIS A 122 -16.46 -3.18 -47.07
C HIS A 122 -14.97 -3.47 -46.94
N ALA A 123 -14.11 -2.48 -47.18
CA ALA A 123 -12.68 -2.58 -46.89
C ALA A 123 -12.33 -1.78 -45.63
N ILE A 124 -11.63 -2.43 -44.71
CA ILE A 124 -11.31 -1.92 -43.37
C ILE A 124 -9.79 -2.01 -43.18
N LEU A 125 -9.10 -0.88 -43.29
CA LEU A 125 -7.71 -0.74 -42.89
C LEU A 125 -7.67 -0.33 -41.41
N MET A 126 -7.05 -1.17 -40.59
CA MET A 126 -6.74 -0.88 -39.19
C MET A 126 -5.28 -0.46 -39.08
N VAL A 127 -5.05 0.73 -38.54
CA VAL A 127 -3.70 1.23 -38.22
C VAL A 127 -3.58 1.32 -36.72
N TYR A 128 -2.53 0.71 -36.17
CA TYR A 128 -2.18 0.72 -34.76
C TYR A 128 -0.92 1.57 -34.62
N VAL A 129 -0.93 2.54 -33.70
CA VAL A 129 0.24 3.37 -33.40
C VAL A 129 0.50 3.35 -31.90
N GLN A 130 1.68 2.86 -31.53
CA GLN A 130 2.19 2.87 -30.17
C GLN A 130 3.31 3.92 -30.08
N LYS A 131 3.13 4.91 -29.19
CA LYS A 131 4.09 5.99 -28.96
C LYS A 131 4.67 5.89 -27.55
N SER A 132 5.98 5.88 -27.43
CA SER A 132 6.63 5.87 -26.12
C SER A 132 6.59 7.27 -25.49
N LEU A 133 6.17 7.36 -24.23
CA LEU A 133 6.30 8.58 -23.45
C LEU A 133 7.59 8.50 -22.63
N PRO A 134 8.60 9.36 -22.89
CA PRO A 134 9.71 9.52 -21.96
C PRO A 134 9.18 10.04 -20.61
N GLY A 135 9.82 9.63 -19.52
CA GLY A 135 9.36 9.95 -18.18
C GLY A 135 9.35 11.46 -17.94
N LYS A 136 8.20 12.02 -17.56
CA LYS A 136 8.14 13.36 -16.97
C LYS A 136 8.87 13.32 -15.62
N ASN A 137 10.19 13.55 -15.65
CA ASN A 137 11.09 13.98 -14.56
C ASN A 137 12.60 13.94 -14.96
N GLU A 138 12.97 13.50 -16.17
CA GLU A 138 14.40 13.34 -16.55
C GLU A 138 15.21 14.66 -16.60
N ASN A 139 14.57 15.83 -16.70
CA ASN A 139 15.24 17.11 -16.92
C ASN A 139 15.64 17.91 -15.66
N GLU A 140 15.19 17.55 -14.44
CA GLU A 140 15.55 18.28 -13.21
C GLU A 140 16.73 17.65 -12.44
N ALA A 141 17.12 16.41 -12.79
CA ALA A 141 18.13 15.64 -12.06
C ALA A 141 19.60 16.09 -12.28
N PHE A 142 19.86 17.03 -13.21
CA PHE A 142 21.22 17.35 -13.66
C PHE A 142 21.83 18.66 -13.10
N ALA A 143 21.17 19.32 -12.14
CA ALA A 143 21.52 20.67 -11.69
C ALA A 143 21.65 20.86 -10.16
N SER A 144 21.95 19.79 -9.40
CA SER A 144 22.21 19.87 -7.95
C SER A 144 23.53 19.21 -7.54
N THR A 145 24.31 19.96 -6.76
CA THR A 145 25.71 19.71 -6.35
C THR A 145 25.94 18.38 -5.60
N ARG A 146 27.20 17.92 -5.63
CA ARG A 146 27.73 16.77 -4.88
C ARG A 146 27.44 16.82 -3.36
N ASP A 147 27.57 15.64 -2.75
CA ASP A 147 27.75 15.35 -1.31
C ASP A 147 26.52 14.98 -0.48
N LYS A 148 26.05 13.73 -0.66
CA LYS A 148 25.60 12.82 0.43
C LYS A 148 25.61 11.36 -0.04
N LYS A 149 25.95 10.43 0.88
CA LYS A 149 25.84 8.97 0.69
C LYS A 149 24.64 8.42 1.45
N THR A 150 23.45 8.55 0.89
CA THR A 150 22.27 7.77 1.30
C THR A 150 21.24 7.76 0.17
N GLU A 151 20.47 6.67 0.09
CA GLU A 151 19.22 6.52 -0.67
C GLU A 151 19.23 6.91 -2.16
N MET A 152 19.39 5.89 -3.01
CA MET A 152 18.93 5.97 -4.41
C MET A 152 17.40 6.12 -4.42
N PRO A 153 16.83 7.16 -5.07
CA PRO A 153 15.38 7.28 -5.17
C PRO A 153 14.82 6.17 -6.07
N ILE A 154 13.94 5.33 -5.53
CA ILE A 154 13.24 4.29 -6.29
C ILE A 154 12.24 4.98 -7.23
N ASN A 155 12.65 5.12 -8.49
CA ASN A 155 11.98 5.98 -9.45
C ASN A 155 10.76 5.27 -10.07
N ASN A 156 9.65 5.22 -9.32
CA ASN A 156 8.42 4.50 -9.66
C ASN A 156 7.68 4.98 -10.93
N GLY A 157 8.20 6.02 -11.61
CA GLY A 157 7.75 6.44 -12.95
C GLY A 157 8.21 5.47 -14.04
N GLY A 158 7.59 4.28 -14.11
CA GLY A 158 7.87 3.31 -15.16
C GLY A 158 7.51 3.82 -16.58
N PRO A 159 8.08 3.22 -17.63
CA PRO A 159 7.82 3.63 -19.01
C PRO A 159 6.34 3.49 -19.35
N THR A 160 5.74 4.57 -19.87
CA THR A 160 4.33 4.61 -20.27
C THR A 160 4.24 4.66 -21.80
N VAL A 161 3.32 3.91 -22.39
CA VAL A 161 3.08 3.89 -23.84
C VAL A 161 1.66 4.35 -24.16
N LEU A 162 1.54 5.33 -25.05
CA LEU A 162 0.27 5.72 -25.65
C LEU A 162 -0.05 4.73 -26.78
N LYS A 163 -1.16 3.99 -26.66
CA LYS A 163 -1.61 3.08 -27.73
C LYS A 163 -2.88 3.62 -28.38
N SER A 164 -2.84 3.82 -29.69
CA SER A 164 -3.95 4.34 -30.48
C SER A 164 -4.29 3.44 -31.67
N LYS A 165 -5.53 3.54 -32.14
CA LYS A 165 -6.06 2.76 -33.26
C LYS A 165 -6.88 3.66 -34.17
N LEU A 166 -6.48 3.76 -35.44
CA LEU A 166 -7.23 4.43 -36.51
C LEU A 166 -7.94 3.37 -37.36
N LEU A 167 -9.20 3.65 -37.71
CA LEU A 167 -10.03 2.81 -38.57
C LEU A 167 -10.41 3.57 -39.85
N LEU A 168 -9.84 3.14 -40.96
CA LEU A 168 -10.09 3.70 -42.29
C LEU A 168 -10.98 2.72 -43.06
N VAL A 169 -12.20 3.16 -43.37
CA VAL A 169 -13.28 2.29 -43.84
C VAL A 169 -13.89 2.85 -45.12
N ASP A 170 -13.82 2.05 -46.18
CA ASP A 170 -14.56 2.18 -47.44
C ASP A 170 -15.75 1.22 -47.37
N LEU A 171 -16.97 1.73 -47.18
CA LEU A 171 -18.17 0.90 -47.05
C LEU A 171 -18.72 0.47 -48.42
N ALA A 172 -19.55 -0.57 -48.41
CA ALA A 172 -20.35 -0.98 -49.58
C ALA A 172 -21.38 0.09 -50.02
N GLY A 173 -22.00 -0.12 -51.18
CA GLY A 173 -23.13 0.67 -51.70
C GLY A 173 -24.33 0.68 -50.76
N SER A 174 -24.93 1.87 -50.55
CA SER A 174 -26.10 2.06 -49.69
C SER A 174 -27.45 2.01 -50.42
N GLU A 175 -27.45 1.66 -51.71
CA GLU A 175 -28.66 1.51 -52.53
C GLU A 175 -29.54 0.31 -52.15
N ARG A 176 -30.84 0.47 -52.37
CA ARG A 176 -31.83 -0.59 -52.13
C ARG A 176 -31.88 -1.61 -53.25
N ILE A 177 -31.98 -2.90 -52.86
CA ILE A 177 -32.10 -4.05 -53.76
C ILE A 177 -33.34 -3.95 -54.66
N ASP A 178 -34.39 -3.24 -54.21
CA ASP A 178 -35.69 -3.03 -54.84
C ASP A 178 -35.63 -2.59 -56.32
N LYS A 179 -34.49 -2.01 -56.76
CA LYS A 179 -34.25 -1.53 -58.13
C LYS A 179 -33.29 -2.38 -58.95
N SER A 180 -32.73 -3.46 -58.36
CA SER A 180 -31.62 -4.23 -58.95
C SER A 180 -32.05 -5.39 -59.85
N GLY A 181 -33.30 -5.84 -59.79
CA GLY A 181 -33.79 -6.98 -60.59
C GLY A 181 -33.12 -8.32 -60.27
N SER A 182 -32.56 -8.47 -59.06
CA SER A 182 -31.71 -9.60 -58.68
C SER A 182 -32.50 -10.83 -58.22
N GLU A 183 -32.43 -11.93 -58.98
CA GLU A 183 -32.99 -13.24 -58.60
C GLU A 183 -31.88 -14.20 -58.09
N GLY A 184 -32.28 -15.26 -57.38
CA GLY A 184 -31.36 -16.30 -56.88
C GLY A 184 -30.38 -15.81 -55.82
N CYS A 185 -29.15 -16.35 -55.82
CA CYS A 185 -28.12 -16.07 -54.82
C CYS A 185 -27.75 -14.57 -54.70
N LEU A 186 -27.93 -13.78 -55.77
CA LEU A 186 -27.75 -12.33 -55.77
C LEU A 186 -28.69 -11.63 -54.77
N LEU A 187 -29.85 -12.22 -54.46
CA LEU A 187 -30.78 -11.72 -53.45
C LEU A 187 -30.25 -11.93 -52.02
N GLU A 188 -29.62 -13.07 -51.75
CA GLU A 188 -29.01 -13.36 -50.44
C GLU A 188 -27.78 -12.48 -50.21
N GLU A 189 -26.99 -12.27 -51.26
CA GLU A 189 -25.88 -11.31 -51.27
C GLU A 189 -26.37 -9.88 -50.98
N ALA A 190 -27.32 -9.38 -51.76
CA ALA A 190 -27.85 -8.03 -51.58
C ALA A 190 -28.54 -7.84 -50.21
N ARG A 191 -29.19 -8.89 -49.68
CA ARG A 191 -29.73 -8.95 -48.31
C ARG A 191 -28.61 -8.85 -47.26
N SER A 192 -27.49 -9.53 -47.45
CA SER A 192 -26.37 -9.57 -46.49
C SER A 192 -25.59 -8.25 -46.47
N ILE A 193 -25.42 -7.62 -47.64
CA ILE A 193 -24.85 -6.26 -47.75
C ILE A 193 -25.75 -5.27 -47.02
N ASN A 194 -27.05 -5.28 -47.31
CA ASN A 194 -28.01 -4.41 -46.63
C ASN A 194 -28.21 -4.74 -45.16
N LEU A 195 -27.98 -5.98 -44.69
CA LEU A 195 -27.94 -6.30 -43.27
C LEU A 195 -26.86 -5.47 -42.58
N SER A 196 -25.61 -5.53 -43.05
CA SER A 196 -24.50 -4.80 -42.43
C SER A 196 -24.73 -3.27 -42.36
N LEU A 197 -25.27 -2.66 -43.43
CA LEU A 197 -25.58 -1.23 -43.46
C LEU A 197 -26.87 -0.85 -42.71
N THR A 198 -27.86 -1.74 -42.64
CA THR A 198 -29.07 -1.54 -41.83
C THR A 198 -28.74 -1.64 -40.35
N SER A 199 -27.94 -2.63 -39.93
CA SER A 199 -27.43 -2.78 -38.56
C SER A 199 -26.59 -1.58 -38.14
N LEU A 200 -25.77 -1.04 -39.06
CA LEU A 200 -25.07 0.24 -38.86
C LEU A 200 -26.06 1.40 -38.62
N GLY A 201 -27.11 1.51 -39.44
CA GLY A 201 -28.20 2.47 -39.25
C GLY A 201 -28.96 2.31 -37.92
N LYS A 202 -29.25 1.08 -37.48
CA LYS A 202 -29.84 0.80 -36.16
C LYS A 202 -28.94 1.28 -35.03
N CYS A 203 -27.64 1.01 -35.09
CA CYS A 203 -26.67 1.45 -34.09
C CYS A 203 -26.58 2.98 -34.02
N ILE A 204 -26.60 3.65 -35.18
CA ILE A 204 -26.58 5.11 -35.29
C ILE A 204 -27.83 5.72 -34.63
N ASN A 205 -29.03 5.24 -34.99
CA ASN A 205 -30.27 5.71 -34.38
C ASN A 205 -30.30 5.44 -32.87
N ALA A 206 -29.95 4.23 -32.43
CA ALA A 206 -29.97 3.85 -31.01
C ALA A 206 -29.06 4.72 -30.13
N VAL A 207 -27.86 5.09 -30.61
CA VAL A 207 -26.97 6.01 -29.90
C VAL A 207 -27.52 7.45 -29.93
N ALA A 208 -28.02 7.92 -31.07
CA ALA A 208 -28.61 9.25 -31.19
C ALA A 208 -29.83 9.45 -30.25
N GLU A 209 -30.65 8.41 -30.11
CA GLU A 209 -31.82 8.37 -29.22
C GLU A 209 -31.45 8.12 -27.74
N ASN A 210 -30.16 7.93 -27.42
CA ASN A 210 -29.64 7.60 -26.09
C ASN A 210 -30.26 6.31 -25.52
N SER A 211 -30.43 5.29 -26.37
CA SER A 211 -30.88 3.94 -25.97
C SER A 211 -29.88 3.30 -25.00
N PRO A 212 -30.35 2.63 -23.91
CA PRO A 212 -29.49 1.87 -23.03
C PRO A 212 -28.93 0.58 -23.68
N HIS A 213 -29.41 0.20 -24.86
CA HIS A 213 -28.88 -0.92 -25.65
C HIS A 213 -28.66 -0.49 -27.10
N VAL A 214 -27.41 -0.65 -27.57
CA VAL A 214 -27.01 -0.43 -28.96
C VAL A 214 -26.77 -1.78 -29.62
N PRO A 215 -27.48 -2.14 -30.71
CA PRO A 215 -27.46 -3.49 -31.31
C PRO A 215 -26.19 -3.76 -32.13
N THR A 216 -25.02 -3.51 -31.55
CA THR A 216 -23.70 -3.65 -32.21
C THR A 216 -23.42 -5.08 -32.68
N ARG A 217 -24.11 -6.08 -32.14
CA ARG A 217 -23.96 -7.50 -32.52
C ARG A 217 -24.77 -7.93 -33.73
N ASP A 218 -25.66 -7.09 -34.28
CA ASP A 218 -26.48 -7.38 -35.47
C ASP A 218 -25.69 -7.51 -36.78
N SER A 219 -24.38 -7.22 -36.78
CA SER A 219 -23.47 -7.53 -37.88
C SER A 219 -22.01 -7.53 -37.41
N LYS A 220 -21.13 -8.26 -38.11
CA LYS A 220 -19.68 -8.18 -37.93
C LYS A 220 -19.16 -6.77 -38.19
N LEU A 221 -19.75 -6.02 -39.14
CA LEU A 221 -19.42 -4.60 -39.35
C LEU A 221 -19.61 -3.79 -38.07
N THR A 222 -20.79 -3.85 -37.46
CA THR A 222 -21.11 -3.10 -36.24
C THR A 222 -20.35 -3.61 -35.00
N ARG A 223 -19.92 -4.88 -34.99
CA ARG A 223 -19.00 -5.40 -33.97
C ARG A 223 -17.59 -4.81 -34.14
N LEU A 224 -17.02 -4.82 -35.35
CA LEU A 224 -15.71 -4.21 -35.63
C LEU A 224 -15.68 -2.69 -35.36
N LEU A 225 -16.82 -2.03 -35.55
CA LEU A 225 -16.98 -0.58 -35.38
C LEU A 225 -17.60 -0.19 -34.03
N ARG A 226 -17.68 -1.10 -33.04
CA ARG A 226 -18.26 -0.87 -31.70
C ARG A 226 -17.72 0.39 -31.02
N ASP A 227 -16.40 0.62 -31.08
CA ASP A 227 -15.76 1.80 -30.48
C ASP A 227 -16.12 3.12 -31.18
N SER A 228 -16.66 3.06 -32.41
CA SER A 228 -16.94 4.22 -33.26
C SER A 228 -18.30 4.89 -32.99
N PHE A 229 -19.22 4.22 -32.28
CA PHE A 229 -20.61 4.67 -32.13
C PHE A 229 -21.08 4.52 -30.68
N GLY A 230 -21.09 5.62 -29.93
CA GLY A 230 -21.28 5.62 -28.47
C GLY A 230 -20.06 5.13 -27.68
N GLY A 231 -18.95 4.83 -28.37
CA GLY A 231 -17.72 4.29 -27.80
C GLY A 231 -16.65 5.33 -27.50
N SER A 232 -15.39 4.90 -27.52
CA SER A 232 -14.20 5.68 -27.13
C SER A 232 -13.48 6.37 -28.29
N ALA A 233 -13.82 6.07 -29.55
CA ALA A 233 -13.11 6.58 -30.71
C ALA A 233 -13.57 7.99 -31.13
N ARG A 234 -12.66 8.74 -31.75
CA ARG A 234 -13.02 9.91 -32.57
C ARG A 234 -13.47 9.43 -33.95
N THR A 235 -14.75 9.61 -34.27
CA THR A 235 -15.35 9.12 -35.52
C THR A 235 -15.58 10.25 -36.50
N SER A 236 -15.22 10.03 -37.77
CA SER A 236 -15.53 10.95 -38.87
C SER A 236 -16.20 10.20 -40.01
N LEU A 237 -17.39 10.66 -40.40
CA LEU A 237 -18.20 10.12 -41.48
C LEU A 237 -18.18 11.07 -42.67
N ILE A 238 -17.77 10.55 -43.82
CA ILE A 238 -17.84 11.22 -45.12
C ILE A 238 -19.05 10.65 -45.84
N ILE A 239 -20.05 11.49 -46.12
CA ILE A 239 -21.14 11.12 -47.02
C ILE A 239 -20.79 11.51 -48.45
N THR A 240 -21.03 10.59 -49.38
CA THR A 240 -20.73 10.76 -50.80
C THR A 240 -22.04 10.62 -51.59
N ILE A 241 -22.33 11.60 -52.45
CA ILE A 241 -23.64 11.74 -53.10
C ILE A 241 -23.49 11.88 -54.62
N SER A 242 -24.55 11.53 -55.35
CA SER A 242 -24.59 11.69 -56.80
C SER A 242 -25.17 13.05 -57.16
N GLN A 243 -24.53 13.75 -58.09
CA GLN A 243 -25.04 15.02 -58.63
C GLN A 243 -26.17 14.80 -59.66
N SER A 244 -26.46 13.55 -60.05
CA SER A 244 -27.49 13.22 -61.02
C SER A 244 -28.88 13.20 -60.40
N ALA A 245 -29.82 13.93 -61.00
CA ALA A 245 -31.23 13.93 -60.59
C ALA A 245 -31.88 12.53 -60.59
N ARG A 246 -31.36 11.58 -61.40
CA ARG A 246 -31.81 10.17 -61.39
C ARG A 246 -31.59 9.48 -60.04
N ASN A 247 -30.62 9.96 -59.26
CA ASN A 247 -30.19 9.40 -57.98
C ASN A 247 -30.66 10.26 -56.78
N TYR A 248 -31.64 11.15 -57.00
CA TYR A 248 -32.16 12.06 -55.96
C TYR A 248 -32.62 11.30 -54.71
N ALA A 249 -33.32 10.18 -54.87
CA ALA A 249 -33.82 9.36 -53.75
C ALA A 249 -32.68 8.81 -52.87
N GLU A 250 -31.63 8.24 -53.48
CA GLU A 250 -30.50 7.68 -52.73
C GLU A 250 -29.60 8.78 -52.14
N THR A 251 -29.58 9.95 -52.78
CA THR A 251 -28.92 11.15 -52.25
C THR A 251 -29.64 11.68 -51.01
N ALA A 252 -30.97 11.74 -51.03
CA ALA A 252 -31.79 12.15 -49.89
C ALA A 252 -31.66 11.17 -48.71
N THR A 253 -31.69 9.85 -48.94
CA THR A 253 -31.47 8.86 -47.86
C THR A 253 -30.06 8.95 -47.28
N THR A 254 -29.05 9.17 -48.13
CA THR A 254 -27.64 9.36 -47.71
C THR A 254 -27.46 10.61 -46.83
N ILE A 255 -28.07 11.74 -47.21
CA ILE A 255 -28.03 12.99 -46.43
C ILE A 255 -28.75 12.81 -45.08
N LEU A 256 -29.95 12.20 -45.08
CA LEU A 256 -30.69 11.94 -43.85
C LEU A 256 -29.95 10.97 -42.91
N PHE A 257 -29.19 10.01 -43.43
CA PHE A 257 -28.30 9.15 -42.64
C PHE A 257 -27.17 9.98 -42.01
N GLY A 258 -26.50 10.85 -42.78
CA GLY A 258 -25.49 11.77 -42.26
C GLY A 258 -26.03 12.69 -41.16
N GLN A 259 -27.23 13.23 -41.34
CA GLN A 259 -27.90 14.11 -40.35
C GLN A 259 -28.16 13.39 -39.02
N ARG A 260 -28.54 12.11 -39.02
CA ARG A 260 -28.70 11.30 -37.78
C ARG A 260 -27.36 10.90 -37.18
N ALA A 261 -26.32 10.71 -37.99
CA ALA A 261 -24.98 10.47 -37.49
C ALA A 261 -24.35 11.69 -36.79
N MET A 262 -24.76 12.92 -37.14
CA MET A 262 -24.30 14.15 -36.50
C MET A 262 -24.80 14.34 -35.06
N THR A 263 -25.90 13.69 -34.66
CA THR A 263 -26.47 13.80 -33.29
C THR A 263 -25.88 12.79 -32.31
N MET A 264 -24.86 12.03 -32.72
CA MET A 264 -24.20 11.00 -31.89
C MET A 264 -23.08 11.61 -31.04
N VAL A 265 -22.91 11.13 -29.81
CA VAL A 265 -21.84 11.57 -28.90
C VAL A 265 -20.98 10.38 -28.47
N ASN A 266 -19.66 10.47 -28.69
CA ASN A 266 -18.67 9.48 -28.23
C ASN A 266 -17.88 10.02 -27.03
N THR A 267 -17.51 9.14 -26.09
CA THR A 267 -16.75 9.50 -24.88
C THR A 267 -15.27 9.20 -25.09
N VAL A 268 -14.57 10.12 -25.75
CA VAL A 268 -13.13 9.95 -26.07
C VAL A 268 -12.28 9.91 -24.79
N LYS A 269 -11.44 8.89 -24.66
CA LYS A 269 -10.43 8.76 -23.60
C LYS A 269 -9.05 8.53 -24.23
N LEU A 270 -8.02 9.15 -23.67
CA LEU A 270 -6.63 8.77 -23.99
C LEU A 270 -6.35 7.38 -23.42
N LYS A 271 -5.50 6.60 -24.10
CA LYS A 271 -5.13 5.26 -23.68
C LYS A 271 -3.64 5.15 -23.43
N GLU A 272 -3.28 5.50 -22.20
CA GLU A 272 -1.98 5.25 -21.61
C GLU A 272 -2.01 3.82 -21.05
N GLU A 273 -1.08 2.98 -21.51
CA GLU A 273 -0.81 1.65 -20.94
C GLU A 273 0.61 1.66 -20.36
N PHE A 274 0.81 0.96 -19.25
CA PHE A 274 2.12 0.82 -18.63
C PHE A 274 2.95 -0.22 -19.40
N ASP A 275 4.19 0.09 -19.76
CA ASP A 275 5.06 -0.81 -20.53
C ASP A 275 5.79 -1.78 -19.59
N TYR A 276 5.05 -2.83 -19.20
CA TYR A 276 5.57 -3.92 -18.39
C TYR A 276 6.76 -4.64 -19.05
N GLU A 277 6.84 -4.72 -20.38
CA GLU A 277 7.93 -5.41 -21.08
C GLU A 277 9.24 -4.60 -20.97
N SER A 278 9.18 -3.29 -21.19
CA SER A 278 10.32 -2.41 -20.94
C SER A 278 10.64 -2.25 -19.45
N LEU A 279 9.68 -2.42 -18.53
CA LEU A 279 9.99 -2.46 -17.09
C LEU A 279 10.68 -3.77 -16.70
N CYS A 280 10.17 -4.94 -17.12
CA CYS A 280 10.80 -6.24 -16.85
C CYS A 280 12.27 -6.23 -17.30
N ARG A 281 12.55 -5.79 -18.54
CA ARG A 281 13.93 -5.67 -19.04
C ARG A 281 14.81 -4.70 -18.22
N LYS A 282 14.23 -3.63 -17.64
CA LYS A 282 14.96 -2.73 -16.73
C LYS A 282 15.20 -3.36 -15.35
N LEU A 283 14.25 -4.13 -14.84
CA LEU A 283 14.36 -4.84 -13.56
C LEU A 283 15.35 -6.01 -13.66
N GLU A 284 15.33 -6.77 -14.74
CA GLU A 284 16.34 -7.80 -15.06
C GLU A 284 17.75 -7.22 -15.04
N GLN A 285 17.98 -6.10 -15.74
CA GLN A 285 19.27 -5.39 -15.72
C GLN A 285 19.68 -4.87 -14.33
N GLN A 286 18.72 -4.51 -13.47
CA GLN A 286 19.01 -4.15 -12.07
C GLN A 286 19.31 -5.38 -11.21
N VAL A 287 18.63 -6.51 -11.42
CA VAL A 287 18.88 -7.78 -10.74
C VAL A 287 20.26 -8.32 -11.08
N ASP A 288 20.66 -8.31 -12.37
CA ASP A 288 22.02 -8.68 -12.80
C ASP A 288 23.08 -7.82 -12.11
N TYR A 289 22.90 -6.49 -12.10
CA TYR A 289 23.82 -5.55 -11.45
C TYR A 289 23.93 -5.78 -9.92
N LEU A 290 22.79 -5.93 -9.24
CA LEU A 290 22.76 -6.18 -7.79
C LEU A 290 23.32 -7.56 -7.42
N THR A 291 23.17 -8.55 -8.31
CA THR A 291 23.78 -9.88 -8.15
C THR A 291 25.30 -9.78 -8.23
N ALA A 292 25.84 -9.10 -9.26
CA ALA A 292 27.28 -8.88 -9.41
C ALA A 292 27.89 -8.11 -8.22
N GLU A 293 27.22 -7.05 -7.72
CA GLU A 293 27.70 -6.32 -6.54
C GLU A 293 27.61 -7.16 -5.25
N THR A 294 26.55 -7.96 -5.07
CA THR A 294 26.44 -8.82 -3.88
C THR A 294 27.43 -10.00 -3.89
N GLU A 295 27.82 -10.52 -5.06
CA GLU A 295 28.95 -11.45 -5.19
C GLU A 295 30.29 -10.76 -4.85
N ARG A 296 30.52 -9.55 -5.34
CA ARG A 296 31.71 -8.75 -5.00
C ARG A 296 31.80 -8.49 -3.49
N GLN A 297 30.68 -8.19 -2.86
CA GLN A 297 30.53 -8.00 -1.41
C GLN A 297 30.67 -9.29 -0.60
N LYS A 298 30.34 -10.47 -1.15
CA LYS A 298 30.64 -11.77 -0.51
C LYS A 298 32.14 -12.04 -0.53
N LYS A 299 32.79 -11.91 -1.68
CA LYS A 299 34.21 -12.19 -1.85
C LYS A 299 35.10 -11.32 -0.94
N LEU A 300 34.81 -10.03 -0.83
CA LEU A 300 35.47 -9.13 0.11
C LEU A 300 35.35 -9.59 1.58
N ARG A 301 34.21 -10.15 1.99
CA ARG A 301 34.00 -10.68 3.34
C ARG A 301 34.71 -12.02 3.55
N GLU A 302 34.91 -12.81 2.51
CA GLU A 302 35.72 -14.04 2.57
C GLU A 302 37.22 -13.70 2.69
N ASP A 303 37.72 -12.74 1.90
CA ASP A 303 39.10 -12.24 1.98
C ASP A 303 39.45 -11.69 3.39
N ASP A 304 38.57 -10.87 3.97
CA ASP A 304 38.76 -10.36 5.34
C ASP A 304 38.56 -11.44 6.43
N LYS A 305 37.70 -12.45 6.20
CA LYS A 305 37.55 -13.60 7.10
C LYS A 305 38.84 -14.42 7.16
N GLU A 306 39.42 -14.82 6.03
CA GLU A 306 40.70 -15.57 6.00
C GLU A 306 41.84 -14.80 6.69
N LYS A 307 41.84 -13.48 6.55
CA LYS A 307 42.81 -12.57 7.15
C LYS A 307 42.63 -12.46 8.66
N MET A 308 41.40 -12.56 9.16
CA MET A 308 41.10 -12.62 10.59
C MET A 308 41.44 -13.99 11.18
N GLU A 309 41.12 -15.09 10.49
CA GLU A 309 41.48 -16.46 10.91
C GLU A 309 43.00 -16.65 11.00
N ARG A 310 43.77 -16.08 10.07
CA ARG A 310 45.24 -16.02 10.15
C ARG A 310 45.74 -15.32 11.42
N LYS A 311 45.23 -14.12 11.73
CA LYS A 311 45.58 -13.37 12.95
C LYS A 311 45.24 -14.13 14.23
N ILE A 312 44.09 -14.81 14.27
CA ILE A 312 43.69 -15.63 15.42
C ILE A 312 44.69 -16.76 15.63
N LYS A 313 45.12 -17.44 14.54
CA LYS A 313 46.09 -18.53 14.59
C LYS A 313 47.50 -18.08 14.99
N GLU A 314 47.94 -16.91 14.53
CA GLU A 314 49.19 -16.26 14.97
C GLU A 314 49.16 -15.93 16.47
N CYS A 315 48.05 -15.35 16.95
CA CYS A 315 47.84 -15.02 18.36
C CYS A 315 47.82 -16.28 19.25
N GLN A 316 47.14 -17.34 18.83
CA GLN A 316 47.12 -18.63 19.53
C GLN A 316 48.53 -19.25 19.66
N ASN A 317 49.33 -19.21 18.59
CA ASN A 317 50.71 -19.71 18.64
C ASN A 317 51.57 -18.90 19.63
N SER A 318 51.47 -17.57 19.60
CA SER A 318 52.18 -16.69 20.53
C SER A 318 51.76 -16.90 21.99
N PHE A 319 50.48 -17.17 22.25
CA PHE A 319 49.98 -17.49 23.59
C PHE A 319 50.59 -18.80 24.12
N ILE A 320 50.61 -19.86 23.31
CA ILE A 320 51.20 -21.16 23.66
C ILE A 320 52.71 -21.03 23.95
N GLU A 321 53.42 -20.17 23.22
CA GLU A 321 54.85 -19.90 23.43
C GLU A 321 55.11 -19.10 24.72
N ALA A 322 54.25 -18.12 25.03
CA ALA A 322 54.29 -17.38 26.29
C ALA A 322 53.97 -18.28 27.50
N GLU A 323 52.98 -19.16 27.40
CA GLU A 323 52.59 -20.12 28.44
C GLU A 323 53.74 -21.09 28.77
N ARG A 324 54.39 -21.66 27.74
CA ARG A 324 55.60 -22.48 27.91
C ARG A 324 56.74 -21.73 28.59
N SER A 325 56.94 -20.46 28.22
CA SER A 325 57.98 -19.60 28.80
C SER A 325 57.71 -19.29 30.28
N LEU A 326 56.44 -19.05 30.66
CA LEU A 326 56.02 -18.86 32.04
C LEU A 326 56.16 -20.15 32.87
N ALA A 327 55.80 -21.31 32.31
CA ALA A 327 55.98 -22.60 32.97
C ALA A 327 57.45 -22.90 33.28
N ALA A 328 58.35 -22.70 32.31
CA ALA A 328 59.79 -22.86 32.50
C ALA A 328 60.35 -21.90 33.58
N ARG A 329 59.90 -20.64 33.59
CA ARG A 329 60.29 -19.66 34.63
C ARG A 329 59.77 -20.04 36.02
N SER A 330 58.56 -20.60 36.11
CA SER A 330 57.98 -21.12 37.36
C SER A 330 58.80 -22.30 37.91
N GLU A 331 59.24 -23.22 37.06
CA GLU A 331 60.14 -24.31 37.49
C GLU A 331 61.50 -23.80 37.99
N PHE A 332 62.09 -22.81 37.31
CA PHE A 332 63.34 -22.21 37.74
C PHE A 332 63.19 -21.58 39.13
N GLN A 333 62.16 -20.75 39.34
CA GLN A 333 61.87 -20.11 40.62
C GLN A 333 61.65 -21.13 41.76
N LYS A 334 61.01 -22.28 41.47
CA LYS A 334 60.83 -23.38 42.44
C LYS A 334 62.15 -24.04 42.83
N LYS A 335 63.07 -24.25 41.88
CA LYS A 335 64.42 -24.81 42.12
C LYS A 335 65.30 -23.84 42.91
N GLU A 336 65.20 -22.54 42.63
CA GLU A 336 65.90 -21.49 43.36
C GLU A 336 65.38 -21.37 44.82
N ASN A 337 64.06 -21.31 45.00
CA ASN A 337 63.44 -21.26 46.34
C ASN A 337 63.79 -22.49 47.20
N SER A 338 63.82 -23.71 46.63
CA SER A 338 64.17 -24.91 47.38
C SER A 338 65.65 -24.93 47.79
N ARG A 339 66.54 -24.35 46.97
CA ARG A 339 67.94 -24.12 47.32
C ARG A 339 68.09 -23.13 48.47
N SER A 340 67.45 -21.97 48.39
CA SER A 340 67.49 -20.96 49.45
C SER A 340 66.92 -21.49 50.78
N GLN A 341 65.86 -22.32 50.74
CA GLN A 341 65.35 -23.01 51.93
C GLN A 341 66.37 -24.00 52.54
N ALA A 342 67.16 -24.71 51.73
CA ALA A 342 68.21 -25.59 52.21
C ALA A 342 69.38 -24.80 52.85
N GLU A 343 69.79 -23.69 52.24
CA GLU A 343 70.85 -22.82 52.76
C GLU A 343 70.42 -22.14 54.08
N ILE A 344 69.18 -21.67 54.18
CA ILE A 344 68.59 -21.16 55.45
C ILE A 344 68.59 -22.24 56.54
N LYS A 345 68.23 -23.49 56.20
CA LYS A 345 68.17 -24.60 57.17
C LYS A 345 69.56 -24.96 57.72
N ASP A 346 70.59 -24.93 56.88
CA ASP A 346 71.97 -25.17 57.30
C ASP A 346 72.51 -24.05 58.22
N LEU A 347 72.23 -22.79 57.89
CA LEU A 347 72.54 -21.65 58.76
C LEU A 347 71.83 -21.75 60.13
N LEU A 348 70.57 -22.18 60.16
CA LEU A 348 69.80 -22.34 61.40
C LEU A 348 70.34 -23.48 62.28
N ASN A 349 70.80 -24.58 61.68
CA ASN A 349 71.51 -25.65 62.40
C ASN A 349 72.83 -25.13 63.02
N LYS A 350 73.63 -24.37 62.26
CA LYS A 350 74.89 -23.78 62.73
C LYS A 350 74.65 -22.81 63.90
N LEU A 351 73.61 -21.98 63.81
CA LEU A 351 73.22 -21.06 64.88
C LEU A 351 72.83 -21.78 66.17
N ASN A 352 72.12 -22.92 66.08
CA ASN A 352 71.81 -23.75 67.24
C ASN A 352 73.07 -24.35 67.88
N LEU A 353 74.00 -24.93 67.10
CA LEU A 353 75.28 -25.41 67.64
C LEU A 353 76.05 -24.30 68.38
N GLN A 354 76.07 -23.08 67.82
CA GLN A 354 76.74 -21.94 68.46
C GLN A 354 76.02 -21.51 69.74
N LYS A 355 74.68 -21.57 69.78
CA LYS A 355 73.87 -21.30 70.98
C LYS A 355 74.14 -22.31 72.08
N ASP A 356 74.22 -23.60 71.76
CA ASP A 356 74.50 -24.67 72.72
C ASP A 356 75.94 -24.56 73.27
N HIS A 357 76.91 -24.19 72.41
CA HIS A 357 78.27 -23.87 72.83
C HIS A 357 78.33 -22.66 73.76
N ASN A 358 77.61 -21.57 73.44
CA ASN A 358 77.52 -20.40 74.30
C ASN A 358 76.87 -20.72 75.67
N ALA A 359 75.88 -21.62 75.70
CA ALA A 359 75.28 -22.09 76.95
C ALA A 359 76.30 -22.87 77.80
N PHE A 360 77.07 -23.78 77.21
CA PHE A 360 78.16 -24.49 77.90
C PHE A 360 79.22 -23.53 78.46
N MET A 361 79.63 -22.51 77.69
CA MET A 361 80.58 -21.50 78.15
C MET A 361 80.02 -20.65 79.31
N SER A 362 78.72 -20.30 79.29
CA SER A 362 78.07 -19.59 80.39
C SER A 362 78.02 -20.43 81.68
N ASP A 363 77.83 -21.73 81.55
CA ASP A 363 77.77 -22.69 82.66
C ASP A 363 79.16 -22.90 83.31
N GLU A 364 80.23 -22.85 82.51
CA GLU A 364 81.62 -22.86 82.99
C GLU A 364 82.01 -21.56 83.70
N VAL A 365 81.58 -20.40 83.19
CA VAL A 365 81.76 -19.10 83.87
C VAL A 365 81.10 -19.13 85.26
N ALA A 366 79.87 -19.63 85.37
CA ALA A 366 79.17 -19.74 86.65
C ALA A 366 79.92 -20.66 87.65
N ARG A 367 80.52 -21.77 87.19
CA ARG A 367 81.38 -22.63 88.03
C ARG A 367 82.60 -21.89 88.57
N LEU A 368 83.28 -21.11 87.71
CA LEU A 368 84.45 -20.32 88.10
C LEU A 368 84.10 -19.21 89.09
N GLU A 369 82.95 -18.54 88.92
CA GLU A 369 82.47 -17.51 89.85
C GLU A 369 82.13 -18.08 91.25
N MET A 370 81.51 -19.27 91.32
CA MET A 370 81.28 -19.96 92.59
C MET A 370 82.61 -20.30 93.31
N SER A 371 83.58 -20.84 92.58
CA SER A 371 84.91 -21.16 93.14
C SER A 371 85.64 -19.92 93.65
N LEU A 372 85.57 -18.81 92.91
CA LEU A 372 86.16 -17.53 93.31
C LEU A 372 85.54 -16.97 94.59
N ASN A 373 84.21 -17.06 94.74
CA ASN A 373 83.53 -16.61 95.95
C ASN A 373 83.82 -17.51 97.16
N GLN A 374 83.98 -18.81 96.97
CA GLN A 374 84.34 -19.71 98.07
C GLN A 374 85.77 -19.47 98.58
N ASN A 375 86.71 -19.09 97.71
CA ASN A 375 88.05 -18.64 98.15
C ASN A 375 87.99 -17.33 98.95
N LYS A 376 87.19 -16.33 98.53
CA LYS A 376 86.99 -15.08 99.31
C LYS A 376 86.41 -15.35 100.71
N GLN A 377 85.53 -16.33 100.84
CA GLN A 377 84.96 -16.72 102.14
C GLN A 377 86.03 -17.31 103.07
N ASN A 378 86.89 -18.20 102.56
CA ASN A 378 87.99 -18.81 103.32
C ASN A 378 89.00 -17.76 103.84
N ASP A 379 89.31 -16.73 103.04
CA ASP A 379 90.23 -15.66 103.46
C ASP A 379 89.63 -14.77 104.57
N LEU A 380 88.30 -14.58 104.61
CA LEU A 380 87.62 -13.86 105.69
C LEU A 380 87.75 -14.58 107.04
N GLU A 381 87.53 -15.89 107.07
CA GLU A 381 87.62 -16.69 108.31
C GLU A 381 89.06 -16.72 108.85
N LYS A 382 90.04 -16.80 107.95
CA LYS A 382 91.47 -16.76 108.27
C LYS A 382 91.88 -15.45 108.96
N TYR A 383 91.32 -14.32 108.53
CA TYR A 383 91.56 -13.00 109.13
C TYR A 383 90.95 -12.87 110.55
N SER A 384 89.85 -13.60 110.83
CA SER A 384 89.19 -13.61 112.13
C SER A 384 90.05 -14.28 113.21
N CYS A 385 90.57 -15.48 112.94
CA CYS A 385 91.44 -16.21 113.88
C CYS A 385 92.71 -15.44 114.26
N GLN A 386 93.29 -14.67 113.35
CA GLN A 386 94.54 -13.96 113.59
C GLN A 386 94.40 -12.80 114.60
N ARG A 387 93.19 -12.26 114.78
CA ARG A 387 92.91 -11.16 115.72
C ARG A 387 92.91 -11.62 117.19
N MET A 388 92.35 -12.80 117.47
CA MET A 388 92.29 -13.38 118.83
C MET A 388 93.67 -13.70 119.43
N LEU A 389 94.69 -13.89 118.58
CA LEU A 389 96.08 -14.13 118.98
C LEU A 389 96.84 -12.85 119.37
N ALA A 390 96.40 -11.67 118.91
CA ALA A 390 97.01 -10.39 119.28
C ALA A 390 96.66 -10.02 120.73
N ASP A 391 95.36 -10.07 121.06
CA ASP A 391 94.84 -9.65 122.37
C ASP A 391 95.38 -10.51 123.54
N THR A 392 95.68 -11.79 123.26
CA THR A 392 96.32 -12.69 124.24
C THR A 392 97.82 -12.45 124.42
N THR A 393 98.52 -11.94 123.40
CA THR A 393 99.96 -11.64 123.48
C THR A 393 100.22 -10.41 124.35
N GLN A 394 99.41 -9.35 124.18
CA GLN A 394 99.52 -8.09 124.94
C GLN A 394 99.34 -8.27 126.47
N MET A 395 98.65 -9.35 126.89
CA MET A 395 98.47 -9.67 128.32
C MET A 395 99.77 -10.10 129.01
N TYR A 396 100.69 -10.76 128.30
CA TYR A 396 101.96 -11.22 128.87
C TYR A 396 103.03 -10.13 128.91
N GLU A 397 103.09 -9.24 127.92
CA GLU A 397 104.06 -8.13 127.88
C GLU A 397 103.94 -7.23 129.12
N LYS A 398 102.70 -6.91 129.52
CA LYS A 398 102.41 -6.07 130.68
C LYS A 398 102.92 -6.68 132.00
N LYS A 399 102.99 -8.01 132.08
CA LYS A 399 103.51 -8.78 133.22
C LYS A 399 105.04 -8.72 133.32
N ILE A 400 105.73 -8.54 132.19
CA ILE A 400 107.20 -8.48 132.10
C ILE A 400 107.70 -7.10 132.57
N THR A 401 107.00 -6.03 132.21
CA THR A 401 107.34 -4.66 132.67
C THR A 401 107.28 -4.49 134.19
N GLU A 402 106.40 -5.20 134.90
CA GLU A 402 106.33 -5.15 136.37
C GLU A 402 107.52 -5.85 137.06
N LEU A 403 108.17 -6.80 136.39
CA LEU A 403 109.31 -7.56 136.92
C LEU A 403 110.66 -6.91 136.59
N MET A 404 110.79 -6.23 135.46
CA MET A 404 112.00 -5.45 135.13
C MET A 404 112.22 -4.30 136.12
N ALA A 405 111.15 -3.70 136.64
CA ALA A 405 111.19 -2.63 137.63
C ALA A 405 111.78 -3.03 139.01
N GLN A 406 112.17 -4.29 139.21
CA GLN A 406 112.76 -4.80 140.46
C GLN A 406 114.25 -5.19 140.34
N LEU A 407 114.91 -4.95 139.20
CA LEU A 407 116.27 -5.44 138.94
C LEU A 407 117.33 -4.40 138.56
N GLU A 408 116.95 -3.15 138.24
CA GLU A 408 117.91 -2.13 137.73
C GLU A 408 118.19 -0.95 138.69
N ASP A 409 117.52 -0.84 139.84
CA ASP A 409 117.79 0.23 140.84
C ASP A 409 119.06 -0.04 141.70
N GLU A 410 119.58 -1.27 141.71
CA GLU A 410 120.89 -1.64 142.30
C GLU A 410 122.04 -1.72 141.26
N GLN A 411 121.87 -1.06 140.11
CA GLN A 411 123.02 -0.71 139.27
C GLN A 411 122.90 0.64 138.53
N ALA A 412 122.09 1.55 139.06
CA ALA A 412 122.33 2.97 138.86
C ALA A 412 123.67 3.37 139.53
N ARG A 413 124.34 4.40 138.96
CA ARG A 413 125.69 4.90 139.32
C ARG A 413 126.84 4.00 138.82
N PHE A 414 127.91 4.53 138.21
CA PHE A 414 128.29 5.91 137.92
C PHE A 414 128.64 5.97 136.41
N GLU A 415 128.14 6.91 135.61
CA GLU A 415 128.63 8.31 135.53
C GLU A 415 130.16 8.41 135.39
N SER A 416 130.71 9.30 134.57
CA SER A 416 130.09 10.18 133.56
C SER A 416 131.21 10.69 132.65
N VAL A 417 130.90 10.90 131.37
CA VAL A 417 131.44 11.94 130.46
C VAL A 417 130.90 11.56 129.07
N GLN A 418 130.02 12.36 128.44
CA GLN A 418 130.33 13.65 127.79
C GLN A 418 131.37 13.52 126.66
N GLU A 419 131.28 14.22 125.54
CA GLU A 419 130.15 14.86 124.88
C GLU A 419 130.58 15.11 123.42
N GLN A 420 129.81 15.87 122.63
CA GLN A 420 130.29 16.63 121.46
C GLN A 420 131.20 15.86 120.47
N LEU A 421 130.62 15.13 119.51
CA LEU A 421 130.38 15.64 118.14
C LEU A 421 131.60 15.75 117.20
N ALA A 422 131.34 15.44 115.92
CA ALA A 422 132.02 15.94 114.72
C ALA A 422 133.55 15.67 114.61
N LYS A 423 134.03 14.86 113.64
CA LYS A 423 133.60 14.68 112.23
C LYS A 423 133.73 13.19 111.84
N MET A 424 133.05 12.61 110.86
CA MET A 424 133.18 12.79 109.39
C MET A 424 132.44 11.56 108.76
N LYS A 425 131.62 11.49 107.70
CA LYS A 425 130.86 12.28 106.68
C LYS A 425 129.81 11.27 106.11
N ILE A 426 128.73 11.53 105.36
CA ILE A 426 127.78 12.61 105.00
C ILE A 426 126.58 11.81 104.42
N LEU A 427 125.29 11.93 104.76
CA LEU A 427 124.49 12.89 105.56
C LEU A 427 124.14 14.21 104.85
N LEU A 428 123.06 14.19 104.04
CA LEU A 428 122.09 15.27 103.65
C LEU A 428 121.04 14.64 102.69
N SER A 429 119.73 14.96 102.65
CA SER A 429 118.88 15.72 103.60
C SER A 429 117.36 15.51 103.39
N ASN A 430 116.62 15.32 104.48
CA ASN A 430 115.28 15.83 104.87
C ASN A 430 114.11 16.11 103.88
N CYS A 431 112.95 15.54 104.26
CA CYS A 431 111.61 16.16 104.48
C CYS A 431 110.72 16.79 103.38
N GLN A 432 109.44 16.38 103.47
CA GLN A 432 108.18 17.16 103.38
C GLN A 432 107.56 17.58 102.03
N ALA A 433 106.23 17.41 102.01
CA ALA A 433 105.18 18.17 101.31
C ALA A 433 105.03 18.12 99.76
N SER A 434 103.86 17.59 99.36
CA SER A 434 102.99 18.11 98.28
C SER A 434 103.34 17.94 96.78
N SER A 435 102.40 17.28 96.09
CA SER A 435 101.88 17.60 94.73
C SER A 435 102.61 17.16 93.44
N ILE A 436 101.81 16.49 92.58
CA ILE A 436 101.74 16.60 91.10
C ILE A 436 102.79 15.91 90.18
N GLN A 437 102.24 15.20 89.17
CA GLN A 437 102.80 14.71 87.88
C GLN A 437 103.83 13.56 87.87
N GLY A 438 103.83 12.72 86.81
CA GLY A 438 104.86 11.68 86.65
C GLY A 438 104.90 10.81 85.37
N GLN A 439 103.77 10.39 84.78
CA GLN A 439 103.64 9.57 83.53
C GLN A 439 104.51 8.29 83.37
N LYS A 440 103.88 7.12 83.18
CA LYS A 440 104.38 6.14 82.17
C LYS A 440 103.36 5.22 81.49
N ASP A 441 102.08 5.25 81.87
CA ASP A 441 101.03 4.48 81.20
C ASP A 441 100.49 5.22 79.96
N ASN A 442 101.08 4.98 78.79
CA ASN A 442 100.57 5.56 77.52
C ASN A 442 100.92 4.78 76.24
N GLY A 443 101.24 3.48 76.36
CA GLY A 443 101.46 2.60 75.20
C GLY A 443 100.19 1.86 74.79
N GLU A 444 99.58 1.12 75.72
CA GLU A 444 98.57 0.11 75.42
C GLU A 444 97.20 0.69 75.03
N LEU A 445 96.78 1.80 75.64
CA LEU A 445 95.55 2.50 75.23
C LEU A 445 95.64 3.04 73.79
N ARG A 446 96.85 3.39 73.32
CA ARG A 446 97.03 4.03 72.01
C ARG A 446 96.83 3.04 70.85
N MET A 447 97.17 1.77 71.05
CA MET A 447 96.87 0.69 70.10
C MET A 447 95.36 0.42 70.02
N LYS A 448 94.68 0.29 71.17
CA LYS A 448 93.24 -0.01 71.22
C LYS A 448 92.37 1.12 70.66
N LEU A 449 92.81 2.39 70.81
CA LEU A 449 92.14 3.52 70.17
C LEU A 449 92.26 3.43 68.63
N GLN A 450 93.43 3.05 68.12
CA GLN A 450 93.68 2.96 66.68
C GLN A 450 92.95 1.78 66.00
N GLU A 451 92.77 0.66 66.70
CA GLU A 451 91.86 -0.43 66.26
C GLU A 451 90.38 0.02 66.25
N MET A 452 89.97 0.81 67.26
CA MET A 452 88.60 1.32 67.35
C MET A 452 88.28 2.31 66.22
N ASP A 453 89.20 3.22 65.89
CA ASP A 453 89.06 4.15 64.78
C ASP A 453 88.93 3.42 63.43
N MET A 454 89.77 2.40 63.17
CA MET A 454 89.67 1.58 61.95
C MET A 454 88.37 0.78 61.85
N LEU A 455 87.79 0.35 62.98
CA LEU A 455 86.48 -0.29 63.01
C LEU A 455 85.34 0.73 62.81
N HIS A 456 85.52 1.97 63.28
CA HIS A 456 84.57 3.06 63.10
C HIS A 456 84.49 3.49 61.63
N ASP A 457 85.61 3.75 60.98
CA ASP A 457 85.65 4.07 59.55
C ASP A 457 85.00 2.97 58.69
N LYS A 458 85.25 1.69 59.02
CA LYS A 458 84.63 0.57 58.30
C LYS A 458 83.11 0.54 58.49
N THR A 459 82.62 0.71 59.71
CA THR A 459 81.17 0.70 59.99
C THR A 459 80.46 1.94 59.43
N VAL A 460 81.13 3.09 59.37
CA VAL A 460 80.65 4.28 58.64
C VAL A 460 80.54 4.02 57.14
N CYS A 461 81.53 3.38 56.52
CA CYS A 461 81.46 2.99 55.10
C CYS A 461 80.31 2.01 54.82
N GLU A 462 80.12 0.99 55.67
CA GLU A 462 79.02 0.03 55.55
C GLU A 462 77.66 0.74 55.69
N LEU A 463 77.50 1.64 56.66
CA LEU A 463 76.29 2.47 56.83
C LEU A 463 76.01 3.39 55.62
N GLN A 464 77.03 4.04 55.05
CA GLN A 464 76.88 4.85 53.84
C GLN A 464 76.40 4.02 52.64
N SER A 465 76.93 2.79 52.48
CA SER A 465 76.47 1.88 51.41
C SER A 465 75.01 1.45 51.59
N LEU A 466 74.55 1.27 52.84
CA LEU A 466 73.17 0.94 53.16
C LEU A 466 72.22 2.13 52.96
N ILE A 467 72.66 3.36 53.24
CA ILE A 467 71.88 4.59 52.99
C ILE A 467 71.60 4.74 51.48
N ILE A 468 72.63 4.68 50.64
CA ILE A 468 72.49 4.77 49.18
C ILE A 468 71.52 3.70 48.67
N LYS A 469 71.64 2.46 49.15
CA LYS A 469 70.76 1.36 48.76
C LYS A 469 69.31 1.53 49.22
N ASN A 470 69.08 2.25 50.32
CA ASN A 470 67.74 2.62 50.78
C ASN A 470 67.13 3.73 49.92
N GLU A 471 67.94 4.69 49.45
CA GLU A 471 67.53 5.73 48.51
C GLU A 471 67.18 5.13 47.13
N GLU A 472 67.95 4.15 46.65
CA GLU A 472 67.64 3.35 45.46
C GLU A 472 66.28 2.63 45.60
N LEU A 473 66.08 1.84 46.68
CA LEU A 473 64.83 1.12 46.94
C LEU A 473 63.62 2.06 47.10
N THR A 474 63.81 3.23 47.70
CA THR A 474 62.77 4.26 47.80
C THR A 474 62.41 4.83 46.41
N SER A 475 63.41 5.02 45.55
CA SER A 475 63.25 5.49 44.17
C SER A 475 62.67 4.44 43.22
N GLU A 476 62.76 3.16 43.56
CA GLU A 476 62.09 2.05 42.90
C GLU A 476 60.62 1.97 43.35
N LYS A 477 60.36 2.00 44.67
CA LYS A 477 59.01 2.01 45.25
C LYS A 477 58.12 3.13 44.70
N ILE A 478 58.63 4.37 44.60
CA ILE A 478 57.90 5.52 44.04
C ILE A 478 57.56 5.32 42.55
N ARG A 479 58.32 4.48 41.84
CA ARG A 479 58.10 4.15 40.43
C ARG A 479 57.00 3.09 40.27
N ASP A 480 56.99 2.11 41.16
CA ASP A 480 55.93 1.10 41.21
C ASP A 480 54.59 1.66 41.71
N GLU A 481 54.59 2.58 42.69
CA GLU A 481 53.37 3.27 43.14
C GLU A 481 52.67 4.02 41.98
N LYS A 482 53.41 4.80 41.19
CA LYS A 482 52.87 5.45 39.97
C LYS A 482 52.35 4.46 38.92
N ARG A 483 53.00 3.30 38.82
CA ARG A 483 52.62 2.23 37.88
C ARG A 483 51.38 1.47 38.36
N ILE A 484 51.10 1.45 39.66
CA ILE A 484 49.82 1.01 40.24
C ILE A 484 48.74 2.05 39.93
N ASP A 485 48.98 3.35 40.14
CA ASP A 485 48.02 4.42 39.81
C ASP A 485 47.55 4.36 38.34
N GLU A 486 48.50 4.18 37.40
CA GLU A 486 48.20 4.00 35.97
C GLU A 486 47.32 2.77 35.69
N LEU A 487 47.60 1.64 36.35
CA LEU A 487 46.83 0.40 36.20
C LEU A 487 45.44 0.49 36.85
N GLU A 488 45.29 1.18 37.98
CA GLU A 488 43.99 1.44 38.60
C GLU A 488 43.10 2.32 37.71
N MET A 489 43.69 3.32 37.03
CA MET A 489 42.97 4.16 36.08
C MET A 489 42.48 3.35 34.87
N GLN A 490 43.33 2.50 34.28
CA GLN A 490 42.94 1.58 33.19
C GLN A 490 41.86 0.57 33.64
N LEU A 491 41.96 0.05 34.87
CA LEU A 491 40.93 -0.80 35.47
C LEU A 491 39.60 -0.08 35.76
N LYS A 492 39.59 1.25 35.78
CA LYS A 492 38.37 2.07 35.92
C LYS A 492 37.70 2.27 34.56
N GLU A 493 38.47 2.58 33.53
CA GLU A 493 37.98 2.67 32.14
C GLU A 493 37.41 1.33 31.65
N LEU A 494 38.13 0.22 31.87
CA LEU A 494 37.66 -1.13 31.55
C LEU A 494 36.36 -1.51 32.28
N ARG A 495 36.14 -1.02 33.51
CA ARG A 495 34.88 -1.25 34.24
C ARG A 495 33.73 -0.43 33.67
N HIS A 496 33.93 0.84 33.33
CA HIS A 496 32.90 1.64 32.65
C HIS A 496 32.50 1.00 31.31
N LEU A 497 33.48 0.60 30.49
CA LEU A 497 33.23 -0.04 29.21
C LEU A 497 32.48 -1.38 29.37
N HIS A 498 32.80 -2.16 30.42
CA HIS A 498 32.06 -3.38 30.75
C HIS A 498 30.61 -3.09 31.17
N GLU A 499 30.37 -2.11 32.06
CA GLU A 499 29.02 -1.68 32.47
C GLU A 499 28.19 -1.12 31.31
N GLU A 500 28.84 -0.55 30.29
CA GLU A 500 28.23 -0.07 29.05
C GLU A 500 27.88 -1.24 28.12
N THR A 501 28.81 -2.16 27.89
CA THR A 501 28.58 -3.40 27.11
C THR A 501 27.46 -4.26 27.71
N VAL A 502 27.38 -4.34 29.05
CA VAL A 502 26.33 -5.08 29.77
C VAL A 502 24.96 -4.41 29.63
N ARG A 503 24.90 -3.07 29.54
CA ARG A 503 23.66 -2.32 29.25
C ARG A 503 23.17 -2.57 27.82
N GLU A 504 24.07 -2.53 26.83
CA GLU A 504 23.72 -2.89 25.44
C GLU A 504 23.22 -4.33 25.34
N PHE A 505 23.92 -5.29 25.96
CA PHE A 505 23.51 -6.69 25.98
C PHE A 505 22.12 -6.88 26.62
N HIS A 506 21.82 -6.16 27.71
CA HIS A 506 20.48 -6.19 28.32
C HIS A 506 19.41 -5.59 27.40
N SER A 507 19.70 -4.48 26.71
CA SER A 507 18.78 -3.87 25.74
C SER A 507 18.45 -4.83 24.60
N LEU A 508 19.49 -5.40 23.97
CA LEU A 508 19.35 -6.38 22.89
C LEU A 508 18.63 -7.66 23.36
N LYS A 509 18.80 -8.08 24.62
CA LYS A 509 18.06 -9.20 25.19
C LYS A 509 16.56 -8.90 25.28
N THR A 510 16.18 -7.74 25.82
CA THR A 510 14.78 -7.33 25.92
C THR A 510 14.14 -7.13 24.54
N GLU A 511 14.88 -6.59 23.57
CA GLU A 511 14.43 -6.47 22.18
C GLU A 511 14.17 -7.84 21.53
N ASN A 512 15.03 -8.83 21.77
CA ASN A 512 14.81 -10.21 21.33
C ASN A 512 13.62 -10.89 22.06
N GLU A 513 13.40 -10.60 23.34
CA GLU A 513 12.25 -11.10 24.10
C GLU A 513 10.92 -10.52 23.57
N ILE A 514 10.91 -9.24 23.16
CA ILE A 514 9.76 -8.61 22.48
C ILE A 514 9.51 -9.25 21.11
N LEU A 515 10.52 -9.34 20.25
CA LEU A 515 10.43 -9.99 18.92
C LEU A 515 9.96 -11.44 19.00
N PHE A 516 10.32 -12.17 20.06
CA PHE A 516 9.84 -13.54 20.27
C PHE A 516 8.36 -13.59 20.68
N SER A 517 7.87 -12.59 21.43
CA SER A 517 6.46 -12.48 21.81
C SER A 517 5.55 -12.07 20.63
N GLU A 518 6.00 -11.11 19.82
CA GLU A 518 5.31 -10.65 18.61
C GLU A 518 5.14 -11.81 17.61
N LYS A 519 6.20 -12.58 17.39
CA LYS A 519 6.19 -13.78 16.54
C LYS A 519 5.32 -14.93 17.06
N ILE A 520 4.97 -14.94 18.35
CA ILE A 520 3.97 -15.87 18.92
C ILE A 520 2.55 -15.34 18.68
N GLU A 521 2.34 -14.02 18.63
CA GLU A 521 1.07 -13.39 18.23
C GLU A 521 0.77 -13.68 16.74
N ASP A 522 1.74 -13.41 15.86
CA ASP A 522 1.69 -13.72 14.41
C ASP A 522 1.26 -15.17 14.16
N GLN A 523 1.88 -16.11 14.89
CA GLN A 523 1.62 -17.54 14.71
C GLN A 523 0.18 -17.93 15.09
N LYS A 524 -0.40 -17.32 16.13
CA LYS A 524 -1.82 -17.51 16.47
C LYS A 524 -2.73 -16.99 15.37
N GLU A 525 -2.41 -15.84 14.77
CA GLU A 525 -3.23 -15.25 13.71
C GLU A 525 -3.15 -16.09 12.43
N ILE A 526 -1.96 -16.58 12.05
CA ILE A 526 -1.75 -17.55 10.98
C ILE A 526 -2.60 -18.82 11.20
N ASP A 527 -2.62 -19.38 12.41
CA ASP A 527 -3.40 -20.59 12.70
C ASP A 527 -4.92 -20.31 12.75
N GLY A 528 -5.34 -19.12 13.20
CA GLY A 528 -6.72 -18.66 13.09
C GLY A 528 -7.18 -18.45 11.63
N LEU A 529 -6.28 -18.01 10.74
CA LEU A 529 -6.54 -17.90 9.30
C LEU A 529 -6.65 -19.27 8.64
N LYS A 530 -5.84 -20.26 9.05
CA LYS A 530 -5.99 -21.67 8.59
C LYS A 530 -7.37 -22.24 8.91
N MET A 531 -7.85 -22.06 10.15
CA MET A 531 -9.19 -22.54 10.54
C MET A 531 -10.32 -21.91 9.68
N LYS A 532 -10.20 -20.61 9.34
CA LYS A 532 -11.14 -19.94 8.44
C LYS A 532 -11.07 -20.50 7.00
N LEU A 533 -9.86 -20.74 6.49
CA LEU A 533 -9.64 -21.33 5.17
C LEU A 533 -10.24 -22.75 5.06
N GLU A 534 -10.12 -23.54 6.12
CA GLU A 534 -10.66 -24.90 6.22
C GLU A 534 -12.20 -24.90 6.23
N GLN A 535 -12.82 -23.99 7.02
CA GLN A 535 -14.28 -23.77 7.00
C GLN A 535 -14.79 -23.32 5.62
N ILE A 536 -14.08 -22.39 4.95
CA ILE A 536 -14.43 -21.93 3.59
C ILE A 536 -14.34 -23.10 2.59
N SER A 537 -13.35 -23.98 2.75
CA SER A 537 -13.19 -25.16 1.90
C SER A 537 -14.35 -26.16 2.06
N GLU A 538 -14.76 -26.44 3.30
CA GLU A 538 -15.93 -27.28 3.60
C GLU A 538 -17.23 -26.67 3.04
N TRP A 539 -17.41 -25.34 3.16
CA TRP A 539 -18.56 -24.65 2.55
C TRP A 539 -18.55 -24.76 1.02
N HIS A 540 -17.37 -24.65 0.40
CA HIS A 540 -17.23 -24.74 -1.06
C HIS A 540 -17.50 -26.15 -1.58
N GLU A 541 -17.08 -27.20 -0.87
CA GLU A 541 -17.38 -28.59 -1.23
C GLU A 541 -18.88 -28.90 -1.09
N ASN A 542 -19.53 -28.39 -0.04
CA ASN A 542 -20.97 -28.50 0.14
C ASN A 542 -21.78 -27.69 -0.90
N ALA A 543 -21.25 -26.57 -1.38
CA ALA A 543 -21.84 -25.82 -2.50
C ALA A 543 -21.76 -26.62 -3.81
N ILE A 544 -20.62 -27.25 -4.12
CA ILE A 544 -20.45 -28.10 -5.32
C ILE A 544 -21.44 -29.27 -5.31
N LYS A 545 -21.59 -29.98 -4.17
CA LYS A 545 -22.56 -31.08 -4.03
C LYS A 545 -24.00 -30.65 -4.29
N LYS A 546 -24.39 -29.45 -3.82
CA LYS A 546 -25.72 -28.87 -4.13
C LYS A 546 -25.86 -28.51 -5.60
N PHE A 547 -24.81 -27.95 -6.22
CA PHE A 547 -24.85 -27.57 -7.63
C PHE A 547 -25.06 -28.80 -8.54
N GLN A 548 -24.35 -29.89 -8.26
CA GLN A 548 -24.50 -31.18 -8.97
C GLN A 548 -25.91 -31.79 -8.82
N SER A 549 -26.53 -31.67 -7.64
CA SER A 549 -27.92 -32.09 -7.42
C SER A 549 -28.90 -31.28 -8.29
N ILE A 550 -28.71 -29.96 -8.35
CA ILE A 550 -29.53 -29.05 -9.17
C ILE A 550 -29.30 -29.31 -10.66
N GLU A 551 -28.07 -29.65 -11.07
CA GLU A 551 -27.73 -29.99 -12.45
C GLU A 551 -28.49 -31.25 -12.91
N SER A 552 -28.50 -32.31 -12.08
CA SER A 552 -29.30 -33.53 -12.33
C SER A 552 -30.80 -33.24 -12.42
N GLU A 553 -31.35 -32.44 -11.49
CA GLU A 553 -32.78 -32.05 -11.53
C GLU A 553 -33.14 -31.26 -12.81
N ASN A 554 -32.21 -30.48 -13.37
CA ASN A 554 -32.42 -29.75 -14.62
C ASN A 554 -32.37 -30.68 -15.86
N GLU A 555 -31.58 -31.76 -15.85
CA GLU A 555 -31.57 -32.75 -16.93
C GLU A 555 -32.90 -33.54 -16.99
N ASP A 556 -33.42 -34.00 -15.83
CA ASP A 556 -34.72 -34.65 -15.72
C ASP A 556 -35.87 -33.76 -16.23
N LEU A 557 -35.87 -32.48 -15.82
CA LEU A 557 -36.84 -31.48 -16.29
C LEU A 557 -36.70 -31.15 -17.79
N LEU A 558 -35.51 -31.31 -18.38
CA LEU A 558 -35.33 -31.19 -19.82
C LEU A 558 -36.01 -32.34 -20.56
N LEU A 559 -35.81 -33.58 -20.08
CA LEU A 559 -36.40 -34.79 -20.65
C LEU A 559 -37.93 -34.83 -20.51
N GLU A 560 -38.49 -34.31 -19.43
CA GLU A 560 -39.95 -34.15 -19.28
C GLU A 560 -40.51 -33.11 -20.26
N LYS A 561 -39.83 -31.95 -20.39
CA LYS A 561 -40.19 -30.89 -21.33
C LYS A 561 -40.16 -31.36 -22.80
N GLU A 562 -39.21 -32.22 -23.18
CA GLU A 562 -39.15 -32.77 -24.54
C GLU A 562 -40.35 -33.67 -24.85
N LYS A 563 -40.72 -34.58 -23.94
CA LYS A 563 -41.94 -35.40 -24.07
C LYS A 563 -43.21 -34.56 -24.19
N LEU A 564 -43.35 -33.52 -23.35
CA LEU A 564 -44.50 -32.61 -23.42
C LEU A 564 -44.57 -31.83 -24.75
N ASN A 565 -43.42 -31.52 -25.37
CA ASN A 565 -43.38 -30.93 -26.71
C ASN A 565 -43.83 -31.91 -27.80
N GLU A 566 -43.45 -33.20 -27.72
CA GLU A 566 -43.92 -34.23 -28.66
C GLU A 566 -45.43 -34.46 -28.54
N GLU A 567 -45.96 -34.56 -27.31
CA GLU A 567 -47.40 -34.65 -27.06
C GLU A 567 -48.16 -33.43 -27.59
N LEU A 568 -47.64 -32.22 -27.35
CA LEU A 568 -48.21 -30.98 -27.88
C LEU A 568 -48.23 -30.96 -29.41
N CYS A 569 -47.17 -31.42 -30.07
CA CYS A 569 -47.13 -31.54 -31.53
C CYS A 569 -48.21 -32.53 -32.04
N MET A 570 -48.36 -33.69 -31.40
CA MET A 570 -49.37 -34.68 -31.74
C MET A 570 -50.81 -34.14 -31.54
N MET A 571 -51.03 -33.35 -30.49
CA MET A 571 -52.32 -32.69 -30.25
C MET A 571 -52.62 -31.59 -31.27
N GLN A 572 -51.63 -30.79 -31.67
CA GLN A 572 -51.77 -29.78 -32.73
C GLN A 572 -52.11 -30.42 -34.09
N GLN A 573 -51.50 -31.56 -34.43
CA GLN A 573 -51.83 -32.31 -35.64
C GLN A 573 -53.28 -32.82 -35.62
N LYS A 574 -53.75 -33.39 -34.50
CA LYS A 574 -55.14 -33.81 -34.33
C LYS A 574 -56.12 -32.65 -34.48
N ALA A 575 -55.87 -31.54 -33.80
CA ALA A 575 -56.71 -30.33 -33.90
C ALA A 575 -56.74 -29.78 -35.34
N SER A 576 -55.64 -29.83 -36.08
CA SER A 576 -55.60 -29.44 -37.51
C SER A 576 -56.42 -30.38 -38.41
N ALA A 577 -56.48 -31.68 -38.10
CA ALA A 577 -57.33 -32.63 -38.82
C ALA A 577 -58.81 -32.41 -38.50
N GLU A 578 -59.15 -32.20 -37.24
CA GLU A 578 -60.52 -31.96 -36.77
C GLU A 578 -61.08 -30.62 -37.29
N GLU A 579 -60.27 -29.55 -37.32
CA GLU A 579 -60.61 -28.26 -37.94
C GLU A 579 -60.92 -28.41 -39.45
N LYS A 580 -60.17 -29.24 -40.18
CA LYS A 580 -60.46 -29.54 -41.60
C LYS A 580 -61.77 -30.32 -41.76
N GLN A 581 -62.02 -31.31 -40.89
CA GLN A 581 -63.24 -32.11 -40.92
C GLN A 581 -64.47 -31.27 -40.55
N ARG A 582 -64.34 -30.35 -39.58
CA ARG A 582 -65.38 -29.37 -39.22
C ARG A 582 -65.74 -28.49 -40.41
N ARG A 583 -64.74 -27.90 -41.10
CA ARG A 583 -64.99 -27.08 -42.30
C ARG A 583 -65.68 -27.85 -43.42
N TYR A 584 -65.34 -29.12 -43.64
CA TYR A 584 -66.02 -29.97 -44.61
C TYR A 584 -67.51 -30.18 -44.25
N VAL A 585 -67.83 -30.40 -42.98
CA VAL A 585 -69.21 -30.53 -42.49
C VAL A 585 -69.95 -29.19 -42.56
N GLU A 586 -69.29 -28.06 -42.28
CA GLU A 586 -69.85 -26.72 -42.44
C GLU A 586 -70.20 -26.42 -43.91
N ASP A 587 -69.33 -26.81 -44.86
CA ASP A 587 -69.57 -26.68 -46.30
C ASP A 587 -70.73 -27.56 -46.80
N GLU A 588 -70.83 -28.82 -46.35
CA GLU A 588 -71.96 -29.69 -46.69
C GLU A 588 -73.27 -29.18 -46.07
N CYS A 589 -73.25 -28.70 -44.83
CA CYS A 589 -74.38 -27.98 -44.23
C CYS A 589 -74.76 -26.74 -45.06
N ALA A 590 -73.80 -25.97 -45.56
CA ALA A 590 -74.05 -24.82 -46.42
C ALA A 590 -74.55 -25.18 -47.83
N LYS A 591 -74.30 -26.40 -48.33
CA LYS A 591 -74.89 -26.94 -49.57
C LYS A 591 -76.33 -27.42 -49.32
N LEU A 592 -76.56 -28.17 -48.25
CA LEU A 592 -77.89 -28.65 -47.84
C LEU A 592 -78.84 -27.47 -47.54
N LYS A 593 -78.38 -26.46 -46.81
CA LYS A 593 -79.17 -25.27 -46.46
C LYS A 593 -79.56 -24.43 -47.69
N ARG A 594 -78.80 -24.50 -48.79
CA ARG A 594 -79.19 -23.94 -50.09
C ARG A 594 -80.28 -24.78 -50.78
N ARG A 595 -80.14 -26.11 -50.83
CA ARG A 595 -81.17 -26.99 -51.41
C ARG A 595 -82.53 -26.85 -50.71
N VAL A 596 -82.53 -26.64 -49.39
CA VAL A 596 -83.76 -26.41 -48.59
C VAL A 596 -84.42 -25.05 -48.88
N LEU A 597 -83.69 -24.07 -49.44
CA LEU A 597 -84.24 -22.78 -49.85
C LEU A 597 -84.85 -22.79 -51.27
N ASP A 598 -84.45 -23.74 -52.13
CA ASP A 598 -85.01 -23.91 -53.47
C ASP A 598 -86.31 -24.75 -53.48
N SER A 599 -86.56 -25.53 -52.42
CA SER A 599 -87.81 -26.28 -52.19
C SER A 599 -88.74 -25.50 -51.25
N GLY A 600 -89.67 -24.73 -51.83
CA GLY A 600 -90.35 -23.66 -51.10
C GLY A 600 -91.66 -24.01 -50.36
N ASP A 601 -92.34 -22.90 -50.05
CA ASP A 601 -93.60 -22.72 -49.32
C ASP A 601 -93.53 -22.77 -47.78
N GLY A 602 -94.37 -21.96 -47.14
CA GLY A 602 -94.02 -21.27 -45.90
C GLY A 602 -94.64 -21.80 -44.61
N PHE A 603 -94.18 -21.23 -43.49
CA PHE A 603 -95.04 -20.85 -42.36
C PHE A 603 -94.38 -19.72 -41.55
N GLU A 604 -95.17 -18.81 -40.98
CA GLU A 604 -94.69 -17.78 -40.06
C GLU A 604 -94.60 -18.32 -38.62
N ASP A 605 -93.67 -17.81 -37.80
CA ASP A 605 -94.06 -16.99 -36.64
C ASP A 605 -92.90 -16.10 -36.12
N LYS A 606 -93.22 -15.25 -35.13
CA LYS A 606 -92.46 -14.12 -34.56
C LYS A 606 -91.21 -14.61 -33.78
N VAL A 607 -90.15 -13.82 -33.60
CA VAL A 607 -90.04 -12.65 -32.68
C VAL A 607 -89.01 -11.59 -33.18
N SER A 608 -88.99 -10.42 -32.55
CA SER A 608 -88.52 -9.12 -33.05
C SER A 608 -86.99 -8.84 -33.11
N TYR A 609 -86.66 -7.89 -33.99
CA TYR A 609 -85.34 -7.31 -34.26
C TYR A 609 -84.68 -6.55 -33.09
N THR A 610 -83.35 -6.52 -33.08
CA THR A 610 -82.59 -5.24 -33.19
C THR A 610 -81.19 -5.45 -33.78
N LYS A 611 -80.66 -4.45 -34.52
CA LYS A 611 -79.40 -4.54 -35.27
C LYS A 611 -78.17 -4.16 -34.44
N LYS A 612 -77.02 -4.78 -34.73
CA LYS A 612 -75.73 -4.08 -34.93
C LYS A 612 -74.81 -4.88 -35.87
N ASN A 613 -73.81 -4.20 -36.44
CA ASN A 613 -73.20 -4.59 -37.72
C ASN A 613 -71.94 -5.45 -37.60
N VAL A 614 -71.58 -6.11 -38.71
CA VAL A 614 -70.29 -6.80 -38.94
C VAL A 614 -69.56 -6.14 -40.11
N SER A 615 -68.31 -5.73 -39.89
CA SER A 615 -67.19 -5.46 -40.82
C SER A 615 -66.10 -4.76 -39.98
N GLU A 616 -64.79 -4.99 -40.15
CA GLU A 616 -64.06 -5.75 -41.18
C GLU A 616 -62.79 -6.40 -40.58
N VAL A 617 -62.02 -7.16 -41.38
CA VAL A 617 -60.86 -7.97 -40.93
C VAL A 617 -59.62 -7.57 -41.75
N PRO A 618 -58.44 -7.39 -41.12
CA PRO A 618 -57.30 -8.22 -41.53
C PRO A 618 -56.30 -8.60 -40.42
N SER A 619 -55.80 -9.85 -40.54
CA SER A 619 -54.43 -10.33 -40.20
C SER A 619 -53.78 -10.01 -38.83
N GLY A 620 -53.51 -11.07 -38.07
CA GLY A 620 -52.48 -11.10 -37.01
C GLY A 620 -52.07 -12.55 -36.72
N PHE A 621 -50.81 -12.91 -36.94
CA PHE A 621 -50.25 -14.22 -36.60
C PHE A 621 -49.40 -14.11 -35.32
N GLU A 622 -48.99 -15.27 -34.78
CA GLU A 622 -48.14 -15.44 -33.59
C GLU A 622 -48.77 -15.12 -32.22
N TYR A 623 -48.98 -16.18 -31.44
CA TYR A 623 -49.35 -16.14 -30.03
C TYR A 623 -48.11 -16.53 -29.21
N ALA A 624 -47.59 -15.63 -28.38
CA ALA A 624 -46.51 -15.91 -27.45
C ALA A 624 -46.88 -15.35 -26.07
N MET A 625 -47.45 -16.21 -25.21
CA MET A 625 -47.86 -15.82 -23.85
C MET A 625 -46.63 -15.62 -22.95
N CYS A 626 -46.62 -14.54 -22.19
CA CYS A 626 -45.53 -14.18 -21.28
C CYS A 626 -45.95 -14.41 -19.82
N LEU A 627 -45.24 -15.31 -19.13
CA LEU A 627 -45.24 -15.46 -17.67
C LEU A 627 -43.77 -15.49 -17.18
N PRO A 628 -43.50 -15.08 -15.92
CA PRO A 628 -42.23 -14.42 -15.62
C PRO A 628 -41.16 -15.38 -15.11
N LYS A 629 -39.93 -15.28 -15.66
CA LYS A 629 -38.75 -15.84 -14.98
C LYS A 629 -38.26 -14.89 -13.89
N ALA A 630 -37.92 -15.46 -12.73
CA ALA A 630 -37.40 -14.74 -11.58
C ALA A 630 -36.02 -14.12 -11.85
N HIS A 631 -35.64 -13.12 -11.05
CA HIS A 631 -34.32 -12.48 -11.13
C HIS A 631 -33.22 -13.44 -10.65
N GLN A 632 -32.28 -13.76 -11.54
CA GLN A 632 -30.93 -14.16 -11.14
C GLN A 632 -30.11 -12.89 -10.84
N PRO A 633 -29.22 -12.89 -9.82
CA PRO A 633 -28.28 -11.79 -9.59
C PRO A 633 -27.32 -11.63 -10.77
N ARG A 634 -26.91 -10.40 -11.06
CA ARG A 634 -25.88 -10.13 -12.10
C ARG A 634 -24.48 -10.16 -11.49
N GLU A 635 -23.73 -11.21 -11.77
CA GLU A 635 -22.28 -11.16 -11.62
C GLU A 635 -21.69 -10.16 -12.63
N THR A 636 -21.19 -9.03 -12.13
CA THR A 636 -20.48 -8.02 -12.91
C THR A 636 -19.42 -7.35 -12.03
N MET A 637 -18.40 -6.77 -12.66
CA MET A 637 -17.23 -6.12 -12.03
C MET A 637 -16.35 -7.08 -11.20
N SER A 638 -15.27 -7.60 -11.82
CA SER A 638 -14.10 -8.19 -11.11
C SER A 638 -12.86 -7.31 -11.26
N GLY A 639 -12.52 -6.87 -12.49
CA GLY A 639 -11.18 -6.33 -12.79
C GLY A 639 -10.79 -5.04 -12.04
N GLN A 640 -11.75 -4.26 -11.54
CA GLN A 640 -11.46 -3.12 -10.66
C GLN A 640 -11.38 -3.53 -9.18
N LYS A 641 -12.10 -4.56 -8.74
CA LYS A 641 -12.01 -5.12 -7.38
C LYS A 641 -10.61 -5.68 -7.14
N ASP A 642 -10.08 -6.46 -8.09
CA ASP A 642 -8.73 -7.06 -8.05
C ASP A 642 -7.60 -6.02 -7.80
N THR A 643 -7.82 -4.74 -8.14
CA THR A 643 -6.85 -3.63 -7.89
C THR A 643 -7.20 -2.83 -6.64
N ILE A 644 -8.49 -2.62 -6.37
CA ILE A 644 -8.96 -1.87 -5.19
C ILE A 644 -8.74 -2.68 -3.90
N SER A 645 -9.04 -3.97 -3.89
CA SER A 645 -8.74 -4.89 -2.79
C SER A 645 -7.24 -4.89 -2.47
N LYS A 646 -6.37 -4.93 -3.49
CA LYS A 646 -4.92 -4.83 -3.26
C LYS A 646 -4.46 -3.51 -2.66
N ILE A 647 -5.07 -2.38 -3.01
CA ILE A 647 -4.78 -1.10 -2.35
C ILE A 647 -5.23 -1.12 -0.88
N LEU A 648 -6.37 -1.77 -0.58
CA LEU A 648 -6.86 -1.94 0.79
C LEU A 648 -5.97 -2.90 1.60
N GLU A 649 -5.46 -3.98 0.98
CA GLU A 649 -4.57 -4.98 1.56
C GLU A 649 -3.14 -4.46 1.77
N GLU A 650 -2.51 -3.85 0.76
CA GLU A 650 -1.10 -3.39 0.80
C GLU A 650 -0.91 -2.07 1.56
N VAL A 651 -1.88 -1.14 1.49
CA VAL A 651 -1.77 0.18 2.14
C VAL A 651 -2.52 0.23 3.47
N GLY A 652 -3.70 -0.40 3.55
CA GLY A 652 -4.61 -0.30 4.70
C GLY A 652 -5.52 0.93 4.63
N LEU A 653 -6.84 0.70 4.71
CA LEU A 653 -7.86 1.76 4.59
C LEU A 653 -7.68 2.88 5.63
N GLN A 654 -7.32 2.53 6.86
CA GLN A 654 -7.00 3.49 7.93
C GLN A 654 -5.92 4.49 7.54
N LYS A 655 -4.84 4.07 6.85
CA LYS A 655 -3.76 4.98 6.45
C LYS A 655 -4.24 5.97 5.38
N ILE A 656 -5.11 5.52 4.47
CA ILE A 656 -5.73 6.38 3.45
C ILE A 656 -6.67 7.40 4.09
N ILE A 657 -7.45 7.00 5.09
CA ILE A 657 -8.34 7.89 5.84
C ILE A 657 -7.54 8.89 6.70
N ALA A 658 -6.44 8.46 7.33
CA ALA A 658 -5.54 9.35 8.07
C ALA A 658 -4.91 10.43 7.18
N MET A 659 -4.58 10.11 5.92
CA MET A 659 -4.06 11.10 4.96
C MET A 659 -5.07 12.21 4.58
N LEU A 660 -6.38 12.03 4.84
CA LEU A 660 -7.36 13.12 4.70
C LEU A 660 -7.05 14.29 5.65
N SER A 661 -6.40 14.02 6.78
CA SER A 661 -5.99 15.02 7.79
C SER A 661 -4.55 15.53 7.59
N SER A 662 -3.89 15.21 6.47
CA SER A 662 -2.51 15.67 6.21
C SER A 662 -2.42 17.19 6.13
N GLU A 663 -1.34 17.80 6.63
CA GLU A 663 -1.09 19.24 6.45
C GLU A 663 -0.78 19.61 4.98
N ASN A 664 -0.37 18.63 4.16
CA ASN A 664 -0.08 18.86 2.75
C ASN A 664 -1.38 18.79 1.92
N LEU A 665 -1.76 19.94 1.35
CA LEU A 665 -2.97 20.11 0.53
C LEU A 665 -3.05 19.13 -0.66
N GLU A 666 -1.95 18.81 -1.32
CA GLU A 666 -1.96 17.84 -2.43
C GLU A 666 -2.14 16.40 -1.93
N VAL A 667 -1.61 16.07 -0.74
CA VAL A 667 -1.87 14.76 -0.10
C VAL A 667 -3.34 14.64 0.29
N GLN A 668 -3.94 15.67 0.90
CA GLN A 668 -5.39 15.70 1.15
C GLN A 668 -6.19 15.51 -0.15
N ILE A 669 -5.89 16.31 -1.18
CA ILE A 669 -6.59 16.26 -2.47
C ILE A 669 -6.52 14.86 -3.10
N HIS A 670 -5.39 14.15 -2.98
CA HIS A 670 -5.25 12.80 -3.52
C HIS A 670 -5.90 11.73 -2.63
N ALA A 671 -5.79 11.82 -1.30
CA ALA A 671 -6.50 10.93 -0.38
C ALA A 671 -8.03 11.02 -0.56
N VAL A 672 -8.58 12.23 -0.72
CA VAL A 672 -10.02 12.45 -0.98
C VAL A 672 -10.44 11.83 -2.32
N LYS A 673 -9.64 11.95 -3.39
CA LYS A 673 -9.91 11.28 -4.67
C LYS A 673 -9.93 9.75 -4.52
N VAL A 674 -9.00 9.18 -3.75
CA VAL A 674 -8.96 7.73 -3.49
C VAL A 674 -10.23 7.31 -2.73
N VAL A 675 -10.56 7.96 -1.61
CA VAL A 675 -11.77 7.63 -0.82
C VAL A 675 -13.06 7.81 -1.64
N ALA A 676 -13.16 8.84 -2.48
CA ALA A 676 -14.31 9.05 -3.36
C ALA A 676 -14.48 7.92 -4.41
N ASN A 677 -13.37 7.43 -4.95
CA ASN A 677 -13.35 6.29 -5.88
C ASN A 677 -13.66 4.96 -5.16
N LEU A 678 -13.09 4.75 -3.96
CA LEU A 678 -13.36 3.55 -3.15
C LEU A 678 -14.86 3.46 -2.79
N ALA A 679 -15.46 4.57 -2.37
CA ALA A 679 -16.88 4.65 -1.99
C ALA A 679 -17.85 4.40 -3.16
N ALA A 680 -17.39 4.43 -4.42
CA ALA A 680 -18.23 4.18 -5.59
C ALA A 680 -18.63 2.69 -5.76
N GLU A 681 -17.94 1.76 -5.08
CA GLU A 681 -18.29 0.33 -5.03
C GLU A 681 -19.01 0.03 -3.71
N ASP A 682 -20.22 -0.56 -3.78
CA ASP A 682 -21.09 -0.77 -2.61
C ASP A 682 -20.44 -1.59 -1.49
N SER A 683 -19.59 -2.56 -1.84
CA SER A 683 -18.86 -3.40 -0.88
C SER A 683 -17.88 -2.63 0.03
N ASN A 684 -17.44 -1.46 -0.39
CA ASN A 684 -16.46 -0.67 0.35
C ASN A 684 -17.13 0.39 1.25
N GLN A 685 -18.40 0.72 0.99
CA GLN A 685 -19.10 1.82 1.65
C GLN A 685 -19.29 1.58 3.16
N GLU A 686 -19.38 0.33 3.58
CA GLU A 686 -19.50 -0.06 4.99
C GLU A 686 -18.14 0.06 5.71
N CYS A 687 -17.07 -0.54 5.17
CA CYS A 687 -15.72 -0.43 5.75
C CYS A 687 -15.20 1.02 5.81
N ILE A 688 -15.52 1.87 4.83
CA ILE A 688 -15.18 3.31 4.87
C ILE A 688 -15.92 4.05 6.01
N ILE A 689 -17.08 3.55 6.43
CA ILE A 689 -17.85 4.12 7.54
C ILE A 689 -17.31 3.62 8.89
N GLU A 690 -17.02 2.33 9.00
CA GLU A 690 -16.41 1.68 10.18
C GLU A 690 -15.06 2.31 10.52
N GLU A 691 -14.18 2.47 9.53
CA GLU A 691 -12.85 3.09 9.67
C GLU A 691 -12.90 4.63 9.82
N GLY A 692 -14.07 5.19 10.12
CA GLY A 692 -14.24 6.61 10.43
C GLY A 692 -14.16 7.57 9.24
N GLY A 693 -14.07 7.07 8.00
CA GLY A 693 -13.87 7.87 6.79
C GLY A 693 -14.94 8.93 6.55
N LEU A 694 -16.20 8.67 6.90
CA LEU A 694 -17.26 9.69 6.90
C LEU A 694 -16.98 10.84 7.88
N GLN A 695 -16.42 10.57 9.06
CA GLN A 695 -16.08 11.63 10.01
C GLN A 695 -14.97 12.53 9.44
N ALA A 696 -13.94 11.93 8.84
CA ALA A 696 -12.86 12.64 8.18
C ALA A 696 -13.37 13.50 7.01
N LEU A 697 -14.23 12.94 6.14
CA LEU A 697 -14.84 13.67 5.03
C LEU A 697 -15.68 14.88 5.50
N LEU A 698 -16.45 14.73 6.58
CA LEU A 698 -17.25 15.84 7.14
C LEU A 698 -16.38 16.93 7.78
N MET A 699 -15.38 16.57 8.59
CA MET A 699 -14.42 17.54 9.15
C MET A 699 -13.65 18.27 8.05
N LEU A 700 -13.33 17.59 6.95
CA LEU A 700 -12.65 18.18 5.80
C LEU A 700 -13.55 19.15 5.02
N LEU A 701 -14.85 18.85 4.90
CA LEU A 701 -15.85 19.75 4.33
C LEU A 701 -16.09 21.01 5.18
N GLU A 702 -15.91 20.91 6.50
CA GLU A 702 -16.06 22.05 7.42
C GLU A 702 -14.81 22.93 7.50
N SER A 703 -13.63 22.32 7.52
CA SER A 703 -12.34 23.01 7.73
C SER A 703 -11.69 23.55 6.45
N SER A 704 -11.91 22.89 5.30
CA SER A 704 -11.24 23.28 4.06
C SER A 704 -11.80 24.57 3.44
N ARG A 705 -10.99 25.20 2.61
CA ARG A 705 -11.39 26.31 1.73
C ARG A 705 -11.15 25.98 0.25
N ASN A 706 -10.74 24.75 -0.06
CA ASN A 706 -10.36 24.35 -1.41
C ASN A 706 -11.57 23.77 -2.16
N ALA A 707 -11.97 24.40 -3.28
CA ALA A 707 -13.11 23.98 -4.08
C ALA A 707 -12.97 22.54 -4.64
N THR A 708 -11.76 22.06 -4.92
CA THR A 708 -11.54 20.65 -5.32
C THR A 708 -11.81 19.69 -4.17
N ILE A 709 -11.41 20.04 -2.95
CA ILE A 709 -11.75 19.25 -1.76
C ILE A 709 -13.28 19.22 -1.56
N HIS A 710 -13.96 20.37 -1.58
CA HIS A 710 -15.42 20.43 -1.43
C HIS A 710 -16.14 19.60 -2.50
N ARG A 711 -15.74 19.73 -3.76
CA ARG A 711 -16.27 18.95 -4.89
C ARG A 711 -16.11 17.44 -4.70
N VAL A 712 -14.89 16.97 -4.42
CA VAL A 712 -14.60 15.52 -4.41
C VAL A 712 -15.07 14.86 -3.11
N ALA A 713 -14.98 15.53 -1.95
CA ALA A 713 -15.54 15.02 -0.69
C ALA A 713 -17.08 15.00 -0.70
N SER A 714 -17.74 16.00 -1.32
CA SER A 714 -19.20 15.93 -1.56
C SER A 714 -19.56 14.78 -2.51
N GLY A 715 -18.70 14.47 -3.49
CA GLY A 715 -18.84 13.29 -4.35
C GLY A 715 -18.68 11.97 -3.59
N ALA A 716 -17.71 11.87 -2.68
CA ALA A 716 -17.54 10.72 -1.79
C ALA A 716 -18.78 10.49 -0.92
N ILE A 717 -19.31 11.56 -0.31
CA ILE A 717 -20.54 11.50 0.49
C ILE A 717 -21.76 11.16 -0.39
N ALA A 718 -21.82 11.62 -1.64
CA ALA A 718 -22.88 11.22 -2.57
C ALA A 718 -22.87 9.71 -2.85
N ASN A 719 -21.68 9.12 -3.02
CA ASN A 719 -21.51 7.68 -3.21
C ASN A 719 -21.88 6.91 -1.93
N LEU A 720 -21.33 7.29 -0.76
CA LEU A 720 -21.69 6.69 0.54
C LEU A 720 -23.20 6.76 0.83
N ALA A 721 -23.88 7.82 0.36
CA ALA A 721 -25.33 8.00 0.51
C ALA A 721 -26.18 7.11 -0.43
N MET A 722 -25.60 6.22 -1.23
CA MET A 722 -26.39 5.23 -1.99
C MET A 722 -26.95 4.12 -1.08
N ASN A 723 -26.21 3.72 -0.03
CA ASN A 723 -26.66 2.76 0.98
C ASN A 723 -27.60 3.42 2.03
N GLU A 724 -28.78 2.81 2.29
CA GLU A 724 -29.79 3.37 3.21
C GLU A 724 -29.28 3.56 4.65
N MET A 725 -28.44 2.65 5.15
CA MET A 725 -27.89 2.73 6.51
C MET A 725 -26.97 3.93 6.67
N ASN A 726 -26.13 4.17 5.67
CA ASN A 726 -25.19 5.30 5.63
C ASN A 726 -25.91 6.64 5.57
N GLN A 727 -27.04 6.75 4.86
CA GLN A 727 -27.83 7.98 4.78
C GLN A 727 -28.26 8.48 6.17
N ILE A 728 -28.63 7.56 7.07
CA ILE A 728 -29.01 7.89 8.45
C ILE A 728 -27.82 8.47 9.22
N LEU A 729 -26.64 7.85 9.09
CA LEU A 729 -25.42 8.31 9.76
C LEU A 729 -24.87 9.63 9.18
N ILE A 730 -25.01 9.85 7.87
CA ILE A 730 -24.63 11.10 7.20
C ILE A 730 -25.46 12.27 7.74
N VAL A 731 -26.78 12.09 7.91
CA VAL A 731 -27.65 13.15 8.44
C VAL A 731 -27.48 13.32 9.95
N SER A 732 -27.38 12.25 10.74
CA SER A 732 -27.19 12.39 12.20
C SER A 732 -25.85 13.03 12.61
N LYS A 733 -24.83 12.96 11.74
CA LYS A 733 -23.56 13.69 11.86
C LYS A 733 -23.58 15.11 11.26
N GLY A 734 -24.75 15.65 10.92
CA GLY A 734 -24.91 17.01 10.37
C GLY A 734 -24.43 17.19 8.92
N GLY A 735 -24.24 16.09 8.17
CA GLY A 735 -23.73 16.12 6.81
C GLY A 735 -24.66 16.86 5.84
N ALA A 736 -25.98 16.80 6.03
CA ALA A 736 -26.92 17.59 5.22
C ALA A 736 -26.77 19.10 5.46
N LYS A 737 -26.59 19.53 6.72
CA LYS A 737 -26.26 20.92 7.07
C LYS A 737 -24.96 21.42 6.46
N LEU A 738 -23.90 20.60 6.49
CA LEU A 738 -22.61 20.93 5.89
C LEU A 738 -22.71 21.05 4.36
N LEU A 739 -23.39 20.11 3.71
CA LEU A 739 -23.70 20.16 2.27
C LEU A 739 -24.51 21.42 1.90
N ALA A 740 -25.55 21.77 2.66
CA ALA A 740 -26.31 23.01 2.48
C ALA A 740 -25.48 24.28 2.73
N THR A 741 -24.53 24.22 3.66
CA THR A 741 -23.59 25.30 3.97
C THR A 741 -22.55 25.51 2.85
N ILE A 742 -22.17 24.45 2.13
CA ILE A 742 -21.31 24.55 0.93
C ILE A 742 -22.11 25.12 -0.25
N ALA A 743 -23.34 24.63 -0.46
CA ALA A 743 -24.23 25.09 -1.53
C ALA A 743 -24.54 26.61 -1.49
N SER A 744 -24.43 27.23 -0.32
CA SER A 744 -24.62 28.67 -0.11
C SER A 744 -23.32 29.49 -0.11
N LYS A 745 -22.16 28.86 -0.30
CA LYS A 745 -20.82 29.47 -0.28
C LYS A 745 -20.04 29.30 -1.59
N THR A 746 -20.60 28.64 -2.62
CA THR A 746 -19.91 28.40 -3.89
C THR A 746 -20.85 28.52 -5.09
N ASP A 747 -20.34 29.13 -6.16
CA ASP A 747 -21.00 29.18 -7.46
C ASP A 747 -20.45 28.13 -8.44
N ASP A 748 -19.44 27.32 -8.05
CA ASP A 748 -18.87 26.28 -8.92
C ASP A 748 -19.92 25.21 -9.28
N PRO A 749 -20.34 25.09 -10.56
CA PRO A 749 -21.37 24.15 -10.95
C PRO A 749 -20.98 22.68 -10.72
N GLN A 750 -19.68 22.35 -10.67
CA GLN A 750 -19.26 20.97 -10.40
C GLN A 750 -19.41 20.61 -8.92
N THR A 751 -19.01 21.49 -8.00
CA THR A 751 -19.28 21.33 -6.57
C THR A 751 -20.79 21.29 -6.31
N LEU A 752 -21.57 22.22 -6.88
CA LEU A 752 -23.03 22.22 -6.73
C LEU A 752 -23.68 20.96 -7.29
N ARG A 753 -23.18 20.40 -8.41
CA ARG A 753 -23.65 19.12 -8.96
C ARG A 753 -23.40 17.95 -7.99
N MET A 754 -22.23 17.90 -7.34
CA MET A 754 -21.92 16.84 -6.36
C MET A 754 -22.77 16.99 -5.08
N VAL A 755 -22.90 18.21 -4.56
CA VAL A 755 -23.72 18.52 -3.38
C VAL A 755 -25.20 18.21 -3.64
N ALA A 756 -25.76 18.64 -4.77
CA ALA A 756 -27.11 18.28 -5.19
C ALA A 756 -27.27 16.76 -5.38
N GLY A 757 -26.24 16.07 -5.89
CA GLY A 757 -26.21 14.62 -6.02
C GLY A 757 -26.30 13.89 -4.68
N ALA A 758 -25.56 14.34 -3.67
CA ALA A 758 -25.60 13.80 -2.31
C ALA A 758 -26.97 14.02 -1.65
N ILE A 759 -27.47 15.27 -1.63
CA ILE A 759 -28.77 15.58 -1.03
C ILE A 759 -29.89 14.81 -1.76
N ALA A 760 -29.84 14.70 -3.09
CA ALA A 760 -30.82 13.93 -3.87
C ALA A 760 -30.84 12.42 -3.58
N ASN A 761 -29.74 11.84 -3.08
CA ASN A 761 -29.71 10.47 -2.57
C ASN A 761 -30.40 10.40 -1.19
N LEU A 762 -30.03 11.30 -0.25
CA LEU A 762 -30.68 11.40 1.07
C LEU A 762 -32.20 11.63 0.98
N CYS A 763 -32.66 12.42 0.01
CA CYS A 763 -34.09 12.64 -0.29
C CYS A 763 -34.89 11.36 -0.57
N GLY A 764 -34.22 10.26 -0.97
CA GLY A 764 -34.86 8.96 -1.19
C GLY A 764 -35.37 8.29 0.10
N ASN A 765 -34.94 8.75 1.28
CA ASN A 765 -35.25 8.12 2.56
C ASN A 765 -36.24 8.96 3.38
N GLN A 766 -37.46 8.44 3.51
CA GLN A 766 -38.57 9.09 4.24
C GLN A 766 -38.20 9.42 5.70
N LYS A 767 -37.39 8.58 6.36
CA LYS A 767 -36.98 8.77 7.77
C LYS A 767 -36.19 10.07 7.99
N LEU A 768 -35.57 10.58 6.92
CA LEU A 768 -34.68 11.75 6.96
C LEU A 768 -35.39 13.05 6.55
N HIS A 769 -36.63 12.98 6.04
CA HIS A 769 -37.33 14.13 5.44
C HIS A 769 -37.50 15.34 6.38
N ALA A 770 -37.70 15.11 7.69
CA ALA A 770 -37.77 16.18 8.68
C ALA A 770 -36.40 16.85 8.89
N MET A 771 -35.38 16.06 9.24
CA MET A 771 -34.01 16.55 9.44
C MET A 771 -33.46 17.25 8.18
N LEU A 772 -33.74 16.74 6.98
CA LEU A 772 -33.35 17.37 5.70
C LEU A 772 -33.99 18.75 5.46
N LYS A 773 -35.12 19.07 6.12
CA LYS A 773 -35.74 20.41 6.08
C LYS A 773 -35.13 21.33 7.16
N GLU A 774 -34.86 20.79 8.34
CA GLU A 774 -34.25 21.50 9.47
C GLU A 774 -32.80 21.92 9.16
N ASP A 775 -32.00 21.00 8.62
CA ASP A 775 -30.64 21.24 8.10
C ASP A 775 -30.61 22.12 6.84
N GLY A 776 -31.77 22.47 6.27
CA GLY A 776 -31.89 23.34 5.10
C GLY A 776 -31.53 22.68 3.76
N GLY A 777 -31.40 21.34 3.71
CA GLY A 777 -31.08 20.60 2.48
C GLY A 777 -32.08 20.82 1.34
N VAL A 778 -33.38 20.91 1.65
CA VAL A 778 -34.42 21.24 0.65
C VAL A 778 -34.22 22.66 0.09
N ARG A 779 -33.96 23.65 0.96
CA ARG A 779 -33.66 25.04 0.56
C ARG A 779 -32.37 25.14 -0.24
N ALA A 780 -31.36 24.32 0.07
CA ALA A 780 -30.13 24.23 -0.70
C ALA A 780 -30.37 23.70 -2.12
N LEU A 781 -31.20 22.66 -2.31
CA LEU A 781 -31.60 22.20 -3.65
C LEU A 781 -32.25 23.33 -4.46
N LEU A 782 -33.19 24.08 -3.86
CA LEU A 782 -33.87 25.21 -4.51
C LEU A 782 -32.95 26.42 -4.77
N GLY A 783 -31.96 26.64 -3.90
CA GLY A 783 -30.90 27.63 -4.11
C GLY A 783 -30.00 27.29 -5.29
N MET A 784 -29.47 26.05 -5.32
CA MET A 784 -28.59 25.55 -6.38
C MET A 784 -29.25 25.55 -7.76
N ALA A 785 -30.57 25.48 -7.83
CA ALA A 785 -31.31 25.60 -9.09
C ALA A 785 -31.13 26.96 -9.80
N ARG A 786 -30.68 28.01 -9.08
CA ARG A 786 -30.38 29.33 -9.65
C ARG A 786 -29.05 29.38 -10.42
N SER A 787 -28.23 28.32 -10.35
CA SER A 787 -26.93 28.24 -11.06
C SER A 787 -27.03 28.20 -12.59
N GLY A 788 -28.23 27.97 -13.15
CA GLY A 788 -28.46 27.87 -14.60
C GLY A 788 -27.81 26.64 -15.27
N ASN A 789 -27.11 25.79 -14.52
CA ASN A 789 -26.40 24.64 -15.06
C ASN A 789 -27.32 23.41 -15.18
N ASN A 790 -27.39 22.83 -16.38
CA ASN A 790 -28.28 21.70 -16.69
C ASN A 790 -28.04 20.45 -15.83
N ASP A 791 -26.79 20.13 -15.48
CA ASP A 791 -26.48 18.97 -14.62
C ASP A 791 -26.96 19.21 -13.18
N VAL A 792 -26.72 20.42 -12.66
CA VAL A 792 -27.16 20.83 -11.32
C VAL A 792 -28.69 20.79 -11.25
N MET A 793 -29.37 21.38 -12.23
CA MET A 793 -30.84 21.33 -12.33
C MET A 793 -31.37 19.90 -12.46
N SER A 794 -30.67 19.00 -13.17
CA SER A 794 -31.05 17.59 -13.25
C SER A 794 -30.90 16.86 -11.91
N GLN A 795 -29.89 17.19 -11.09
CA GLN A 795 -29.74 16.61 -9.75
C GLN A 795 -30.76 17.19 -8.76
N VAL A 796 -31.04 18.49 -8.83
CA VAL A 796 -32.10 19.15 -8.03
C VAL A 796 -33.47 18.52 -8.33
N ALA A 797 -33.84 18.40 -9.61
CA ALA A 797 -35.08 17.76 -10.01
C ALA A 797 -35.15 16.30 -9.54
N ARG A 798 -34.04 15.54 -9.63
CA ARG A 798 -33.96 14.16 -9.10
C ARG A 798 -34.21 14.09 -7.60
N GLY A 799 -33.65 15.02 -6.81
CA GLY A 799 -33.85 15.08 -5.37
C GLY A 799 -35.30 15.40 -4.99
N LEU A 800 -35.90 16.41 -5.61
CA LEU A 800 -37.30 16.77 -5.40
C LEU A 800 -38.26 15.63 -5.81
N ALA A 801 -37.97 14.93 -6.92
CA ALA A 801 -38.75 13.77 -7.36
C ALA A 801 -38.64 12.58 -6.40
N ASN A 802 -37.44 12.31 -5.87
CA ASN A 802 -37.22 11.25 -4.86
C ASN A 802 -37.99 11.55 -3.57
N PHE A 803 -37.89 12.79 -3.06
CA PHE A 803 -38.58 13.22 -1.85
C PHE A 803 -40.10 13.12 -2.03
N ALA A 804 -40.66 13.73 -3.09
CA ALA A 804 -42.11 13.69 -3.38
C ALA A 804 -42.65 12.26 -3.51
N LYS A 805 -41.90 11.36 -4.17
CA LYS A 805 -42.26 9.95 -4.34
C LYS A 805 -42.31 9.16 -3.02
N CYS A 806 -41.40 9.44 -2.09
CA CYS A 806 -41.39 8.78 -0.78
C CYS A 806 -42.41 9.42 0.18
N GLU A 807 -42.63 10.73 0.07
CA GLU A 807 -43.67 11.45 0.81
C GLU A 807 -45.08 11.01 0.40
N SER A 808 -45.37 10.88 -0.91
CA SER A 808 -46.69 10.42 -1.37
C SER A 808 -46.98 8.97 -1.00
N ARG A 809 -45.95 8.10 -0.98
CA ARG A 809 -46.06 6.73 -0.43
C ARG A 809 -46.48 6.75 1.04
N ALA A 810 -45.86 7.61 1.85
CA ALA A 810 -46.18 7.75 3.28
C ALA A 810 -47.64 8.20 3.50
N THR A 811 -48.12 9.17 2.72
CA THR A 811 -49.51 9.64 2.77
C THR A 811 -50.50 8.57 2.31
N ILE A 812 -50.22 7.85 1.22
CA ILE A 812 -51.07 6.75 0.71
C ILE A 812 -51.17 5.60 1.73
N GLN A 813 -50.12 5.36 2.52
CA GLN A 813 -50.11 4.37 3.61
C GLN A 813 -50.68 4.91 4.93
N GLY A 814 -51.09 6.18 5.01
CA GLY A 814 -51.63 6.80 6.22
C GLY A 814 -50.62 7.15 7.30
N TYR A 815 -49.33 6.91 7.09
CA TYR A 815 -48.24 7.27 8.02
C TYR A 815 -47.93 8.77 8.04
N ARG A 816 -48.50 9.54 7.09
CA ARG A 816 -48.32 10.99 6.97
C ARG A 816 -49.66 11.68 6.67
N LYS A 817 -49.85 12.87 7.22
CA LYS A 817 -50.95 13.81 6.96
C LYS A 817 -50.41 15.25 7.00
N GLY A 818 -51.13 16.19 6.39
CA GLY A 818 -50.71 17.58 6.22
C GLY A 818 -49.98 17.82 4.90
N HIS A 819 -49.68 19.09 4.64
CA HIS A 819 -48.96 19.54 3.44
C HIS A 819 -47.58 18.87 3.30
N SER A 820 -47.08 18.84 2.07
CA SER A 820 -45.73 18.38 1.75
C SER A 820 -44.68 19.37 2.25
N LEU A 821 -43.58 18.87 2.81
CA LEU A 821 -42.46 19.74 3.22
C LEU A 821 -41.79 20.44 2.03
N LEU A 822 -41.90 19.88 0.83
CA LEU A 822 -41.45 20.54 -0.41
C LEU A 822 -42.36 21.71 -0.78
N VAL A 823 -43.66 21.60 -0.54
CA VAL A 823 -44.62 22.69 -0.79
C VAL A 823 -44.41 23.81 0.23
N GLU A 824 -44.23 23.46 1.51
CA GLU A 824 -43.90 24.42 2.58
C GLU A 824 -42.57 25.16 2.36
N ASP A 825 -41.53 24.50 1.84
CA ASP A 825 -40.25 25.15 1.45
C ASP A 825 -40.30 25.82 0.05
N GLY A 826 -41.48 25.87 -0.60
CA GLY A 826 -41.71 26.63 -1.84
C GLY A 826 -41.27 25.95 -3.14
N ALA A 827 -40.94 24.65 -3.12
CA ALA A 827 -40.45 23.92 -4.29
C ALA A 827 -41.47 23.84 -5.44
N LEU A 828 -42.78 23.88 -5.13
CA LEU A 828 -43.85 23.74 -6.12
C LEU A 828 -43.77 24.82 -7.21
N SER A 829 -43.59 26.08 -6.82
CA SER A 829 -43.41 27.21 -7.75
C SER A 829 -42.19 27.03 -8.67
N TRP A 830 -41.11 26.44 -8.16
CA TRP A 830 -39.93 26.13 -8.98
C TRP A 830 -40.20 24.99 -9.98
N LEU A 831 -40.88 23.93 -9.55
CA LEU A 831 -41.26 22.81 -10.42
C LEU A 831 -42.17 23.28 -11.57
N VAL A 832 -43.15 24.14 -11.30
CA VAL A 832 -44.01 24.72 -12.35
C VAL A 832 -43.19 25.56 -13.34
N ALA A 833 -42.34 26.46 -12.85
CA ALA A 833 -41.52 27.35 -13.70
C ALA A 833 -40.53 26.59 -14.60
N ASN A 834 -40.15 25.36 -14.26
CA ASN A 834 -39.14 24.56 -14.98
C ASN A 834 -39.72 23.34 -15.72
N SER A 835 -41.03 23.12 -15.65
CA SER A 835 -41.76 22.04 -16.33
C SER A 835 -41.60 22.02 -17.87
N VAL A 836 -41.36 23.19 -18.46
CA VAL A 836 -41.23 23.40 -19.91
C VAL A 836 -39.78 23.23 -20.41
N LEU A 837 -38.81 22.98 -19.52
CA LEU A 837 -37.39 22.86 -19.91
C LEU A 837 -37.15 21.79 -21.00
N PRO A 838 -36.28 22.06 -22.00
CA PRO A 838 -36.04 21.16 -23.14
C PRO A 838 -35.22 19.92 -22.77
N SER A 839 -34.50 19.93 -21.65
CA SER A 839 -33.64 18.82 -21.20
C SER A 839 -34.48 17.64 -20.72
N THR A 840 -34.56 16.58 -21.54
CA THR A 840 -35.42 15.41 -21.32
C THR A 840 -35.26 14.74 -19.94
N PRO A 841 -34.04 14.57 -19.37
CA PRO A 841 -33.87 13.97 -18.04
C PRO A 841 -34.47 14.84 -16.92
N THR A 842 -34.13 16.13 -16.87
CA THR A 842 -34.65 17.10 -15.89
C THR A 842 -36.17 17.19 -15.97
N LYS A 843 -36.73 17.30 -17.19
CA LYS A 843 -38.18 17.34 -17.41
C LYS A 843 -38.87 16.10 -16.84
N ARG A 844 -38.36 14.88 -17.13
CA ARG A 844 -38.91 13.62 -16.56
C ARG A 844 -38.95 13.63 -15.04
N HIS A 845 -37.94 14.18 -14.37
CA HIS A 845 -37.93 14.30 -12.91
C HIS A 845 -38.93 15.34 -12.40
N ILE A 846 -39.07 16.50 -13.06
CA ILE A 846 -40.07 17.52 -12.70
C ILE A 846 -41.49 17.00 -12.89
N GLU A 847 -41.78 16.32 -14.01
CA GLU A 847 -43.10 15.71 -14.26
C GLU A 847 -43.45 14.65 -13.20
N LEU A 848 -42.47 13.82 -12.79
CA LEU A 848 -42.63 12.86 -11.67
C LEU A 848 -42.87 13.54 -10.32
N ALA A 849 -42.14 14.62 -10.01
CA ALA A 849 -42.30 15.36 -8.76
C ALA A 849 -43.69 15.98 -8.64
N LEU A 850 -44.16 16.67 -9.69
CA LEU A 850 -45.52 17.22 -9.78
C LEU A 850 -46.59 16.13 -9.65
N CYS A 851 -46.42 15.01 -10.36
CA CYS A 851 -47.33 13.87 -10.29
C CYS A 851 -47.44 13.25 -8.89
N HIS A 852 -46.34 13.18 -8.13
CA HIS A 852 -46.35 12.63 -6.76
C HIS A 852 -46.82 13.65 -5.71
N LEU A 853 -46.46 14.92 -5.82
CA LEU A 853 -46.99 15.98 -4.94
C LEU A 853 -48.51 16.07 -5.03
N ALA A 854 -49.08 15.92 -6.23
CA ALA A 854 -50.53 15.92 -6.45
C ALA A 854 -51.27 14.70 -5.87
N GLN A 855 -50.56 13.63 -5.47
CA GLN A 855 -51.18 12.47 -4.81
C GLN A 855 -51.52 12.72 -3.34
N ASN A 856 -50.95 13.76 -2.71
CA ASN A 856 -51.39 14.21 -1.40
C ASN A 856 -52.56 15.18 -1.57
N GLY A 857 -53.73 14.82 -1.03
CA GLY A 857 -54.93 15.66 -1.07
C GLY A 857 -54.76 16.99 -0.33
N ASP A 858 -53.91 17.03 0.70
CA ASP A 858 -53.65 18.24 1.48
C ASP A 858 -52.88 19.30 0.65
N ASN A 859 -52.16 18.91 -0.42
CA ASN A 859 -51.48 19.85 -1.32
C ASN A 859 -52.42 20.47 -2.38
N ALA A 860 -53.72 20.18 -2.37
CA ALA A 860 -54.59 20.46 -3.51
C ALA A 860 -54.78 21.96 -3.80
N GLU A 861 -54.88 22.79 -2.75
CA GLU A 861 -55.06 24.24 -2.92
C GLU A 861 -53.79 24.92 -3.45
N ASP A 862 -52.60 24.51 -2.98
CA ASP A 862 -51.31 24.97 -3.52
C ASP A 862 -51.13 24.60 -5.00
N ILE A 863 -51.57 23.41 -5.40
CA ILE A 863 -51.46 22.92 -6.77
C ILE A 863 -52.40 23.66 -7.73
N ILE A 864 -53.53 24.18 -7.22
CA ILE A 864 -54.42 25.08 -7.96
C ILE A 864 -53.80 26.49 -8.01
N SER A 865 -53.40 27.06 -6.87
CA SER A 865 -52.96 28.46 -6.75
C SER A 865 -51.63 28.75 -7.45
N THR A 866 -50.67 27.82 -7.42
CA THR A 866 -49.40 27.92 -8.17
C THR A 866 -49.53 27.65 -9.66
N GLY A 867 -50.71 27.24 -10.14
CA GLY A 867 -50.95 26.83 -11.52
C GLY A 867 -50.41 25.44 -11.88
N ALA A 868 -49.86 24.68 -10.92
CA ALA A 868 -49.34 23.34 -11.13
C ALA A 868 -50.38 22.35 -11.72
N LEU A 869 -51.67 22.58 -11.48
CA LEU A 869 -52.76 21.81 -12.09
C LEU A 869 -52.78 21.89 -13.63
N LYS A 870 -52.40 23.04 -14.22
CA LYS A 870 -52.28 23.18 -15.69
C LYS A 870 -51.18 22.27 -16.24
N GLU A 871 -50.04 22.24 -15.57
CA GLU A 871 -48.92 21.36 -15.93
C GLU A 871 -49.26 19.89 -15.69
N LEU A 872 -49.96 19.55 -14.60
CA LEU A 872 -50.43 18.18 -14.36
C LEU A 872 -51.39 17.71 -15.47
N PHE A 873 -52.28 18.58 -15.94
CA PHE A 873 -53.15 18.30 -17.10
C PHE A 873 -52.33 18.12 -18.38
N ARG A 874 -51.39 19.03 -18.66
CA ARG A 874 -50.47 18.94 -19.80
C ARG A 874 -49.69 17.61 -19.81
N ILE A 875 -49.13 17.20 -18.66
CA ILE A 875 -48.45 15.92 -18.46
C ILE A 875 -49.39 14.74 -18.75
N SER A 876 -50.66 14.81 -18.34
CA SER A 876 -51.68 13.78 -18.57
C SER A 876 -52.05 13.59 -20.06
N CYS A 877 -51.75 14.57 -20.90
CA CYS A 877 -51.92 14.52 -22.35
C CYS A 877 -50.60 14.17 -23.05
N GLU A 878 -49.55 14.97 -22.83
CA GLU A 878 -48.36 15.07 -23.68
C GLU A 878 -47.16 14.21 -23.26
N SER A 879 -47.06 13.78 -21.99
CA SER A 879 -45.79 13.20 -21.50
C SER A 879 -45.37 11.98 -22.32
N SER A 880 -44.07 11.86 -22.63
CA SER A 880 -43.53 10.75 -23.42
C SER A 880 -43.55 9.41 -22.68
N ARG A 881 -43.95 9.40 -21.40
CA ARG A 881 -43.92 8.23 -20.50
C ARG A 881 -45.32 7.85 -20.05
N GLU A 882 -45.80 6.67 -20.44
CA GLU A 882 -47.16 6.25 -20.10
C GLU A 882 -47.38 6.01 -18.60
N ASP A 883 -46.34 5.65 -17.83
CA ASP A 883 -46.44 5.52 -16.38
C ASP A 883 -46.67 6.88 -15.70
N VAL A 884 -45.92 7.91 -16.11
CA VAL A 884 -46.13 9.30 -15.65
C VAL A 884 -47.50 9.82 -16.11
N ARG A 885 -47.85 9.61 -17.39
CA ARG A 885 -49.14 10.00 -17.97
C ARG A 885 -50.32 9.35 -17.23
N SER A 886 -50.19 8.07 -16.88
CA SER A 886 -51.18 7.30 -16.11
C SER A 886 -51.31 7.79 -14.68
N ILE A 887 -50.21 8.13 -14.00
CA ILE A 887 -50.26 8.75 -12.66
C ILE A 887 -51.00 10.09 -12.74
N ALA A 888 -50.64 10.99 -13.66
CA ALA A 888 -51.32 12.29 -13.82
C ALA A 888 -52.83 12.12 -14.06
N LYS A 889 -53.23 11.26 -15.02
CA LYS A 889 -54.63 10.92 -15.30
C LYS A 889 -55.36 10.36 -14.08
N LYS A 890 -54.72 9.48 -13.28
CA LYS A 890 -55.31 8.89 -12.07
C LYS A 890 -55.51 9.95 -10.99
N THR A 891 -54.48 10.75 -10.72
CA THR A 891 -54.49 11.78 -9.67
C THR A 891 -55.52 12.88 -9.95
N ILE A 892 -55.61 13.37 -11.18
CA ILE A 892 -56.66 14.31 -11.60
C ILE A 892 -58.06 13.74 -11.38
N ARG A 893 -58.25 12.44 -11.63
CA ARG A 893 -59.55 11.76 -11.43
C ARG A 893 -59.86 11.45 -9.97
N SER A 894 -58.86 11.25 -9.10
CA SER A 894 -59.08 10.89 -7.69
C SER A 894 -59.36 12.08 -6.77
N THR A 895 -58.95 13.29 -7.15
CA THR A 895 -59.02 14.48 -6.28
C THR A 895 -60.17 15.41 -6.71
N PRO A 896 -61.26 15.55 -5.92
CA PRO A 896 -62.43 16.33 -6.33
C PRO A 896 -62.14 17.82 -6.63
N LEU A 897 -61.23 18.45 -5.87
CA LEU A 897 -60.82 19.83 -6.09
C LEU A 897 -60.16 20.03 -7.47
N PHE A 898 -59.38 19.05 -7.95
CA PHE A 898 -58.79 19.11 -9.30
C PHE A 898 -59.85 18.95 -10.39
N GLN A 899 -60.87 18.10 -10.18
CA GLN A 899 -61.99 17.99 -11.14
C GLN A 899 -62.77 19.31 -11.25
N ALA A 900 -63.09 19.93 -10.10
CA ALA A 900 -63.80 21.22 -10.06
C ALA A 900 -62.98 22.34 -10.71
N ALA A 901 -61.69 22.44 -10.40
CA ALA A 901 -60.80 23.45 -10.96
C ALA A 901 -60.46 23.23 -12.45
N ILE A 902 -60.56 22.00 -12.97
CA ILE A 902 -60.42 21.74 -14.43
C ILE A 902 -61.68 22.13 -15.21
N GLN A 903 -62.85 22.23 -14.58
CA GLN A 903 -64.07 22.73 -15.23
C GLN A 903 -64.08 24.26 -15.42
N THR A 904 -63.08 24.96 -14.86
CA THR A 904 -62.89 26.43 -14.95
C THR A 904 -61.56 26.84 -15.60
N LEU A 905 -60.87 25.89 -16.26
CA LEU A 905 -59.57 26.06 -16.93
C LEU A 905 -59.65 25.93 -18.46
#